data_AF-A0A955WJJ2-F1
#
_entry.id   AF-A0A955WJJ2-F1
#
_cell.length_a   1.000
_cell.length_b   1.000
_cell.length_c   1.000
_cell.angle_alpha   90.00
_cell.angle_beta   90.00
_cell.angle_gamma   90.00
#
_symmetry.space_group_name_H-M   'P 1'
#
loop_
_entity.id
_entity.type
_entity.pdbx_description
1 polymer ?
#
loop_
_entity_poly.entity_id
_entity_poly.type
_entity_poly.pdbx_seq_one_letter_code
_entity_poly.pdbx_strand_id
1 'polypeptide(L)'
;MRTLITLLSAALLFVGAANAAPPDASAQARQIDDLAALRFERLGHPALRWDAIPPVEAPASRPHRLLVVLVEFADQRFDRFAGDPAQPQKLVEHYTTALFDPTYQRVGTLSHFYRDQSLGLYHLQGLVLPPVRLDKPLAAYGAPTRPAGGDWRDDVAAEQMVVDALGKAVKANPDLDWPALDVWDPGDADGDGLRGEPDGYLDHLVLVYAGGGQSSCHGLFKLGEVFTPNVGPEVLDTLPPAARDCANRLWPHRFVVAQGEGTGPVVEGRANARGGVELRPGLWARDYNMQPEYIDVSTFAHEFGHSIGLPDIYARTSSNSTGPWAVMSGTADPLPQNFTAWSRLMLGWLRPKIIRPPAFGGEKVQSVYLRTLDDAPDAPDRARDLQAAGVWRAALVALPPKTRVLDVAPLPKGRALYSGQGNDLNRIVELRVDLRDKQGPVRLSFAAFWSIEAGWDFAYLETSTDDGHTWTRRLPEDRRFMPAKHGHDGEDTLPGFTGLSGDFDGDGKNENHKGCDPKKPLAHGEERAGLAVNPCELATWVRPRFALDDLAGHQARVRLRYFTDMAAVMPGILIDDVKLEVGGKALIDENFDDNIGRAWRLDGFIAGTGRYEILVPHYYLLEFRDPYGAGYDQQIAYRPALRFWYDPQAKVLRAVRIRPRPGVVAWYADGAHAWSENDPAEHRQGHGFLLALDAWPNELALPGLDGWMTGDAAHFDTGYKVDTPEAQAAIEDGFHRMTCFVRDASYRALDLPKDRCARPDAGVAALRFEGLPLMYSYRLLNDILPGPEREAFWPASELLDYRKRGDAITWRLRDRSLRHVHTFDAPFALDDFPDGVELYEVRDGKLVRTGSRPHPAVPRFHDGDPARWANPKLYFGGVAVPDVGFGFELARPKADAPKPARVKVYFTWDR
;
A
#
# COMPACT_ATOMS: atom_id res chain seq x y z
N MET A 1 -45.54 60.97 21.12
CA MET A 1 -44.76 60.89 19.86
C MET A 1 -43.43 61.59 20.05
N ARG A 2 -42.54 60.83 20.68
CA ARG A 2 -41.08 60.97 20.91
C ARG A 2 -40.64 59.53 21.24
N THR A 3 -39.32 59.28 21.19
CA THR A 3 -38.61 58.03 21.53
C THR A 3 -38.44 57.08 20.32
N LEU A 4 -37.29 57.00 19.63
CA LEU A 4 -35.93 56.53 19.99
C LEU A 4 -35.87 55.00 20.21
N ILE A 5 -35.02 54.28 19.45
CA ILE A 5 -34.00 53.33 19.95
C ILE A 5 -33.11 52.83 18.79
N THR A 6 -31.83 52.78 19.16
CA THR A 6 -30.55 52.51 18.49
C THR A 6 -30.34 51.06 18.05
N LEU A 7 -29.52 50.81 17.03
CA LEU A 7 -28.69 49.60 16.94
C LEU A 7 -27.36 49.89 16.22
N LEU A 8 -26.28 49.54 16.92
CA LEU A 8 -24.87 49.70 16.55
C LEU A 8 -24.51 48.88 15.31
N SER A 9 -23.74 49.49 14.40
CA SER A 9 -22.94 48.77 13.40
C SER A 9 -21.51 48.61 13.91
N ALA A 10 -21.12 47.37 14.22
CA ALA A 10 -19.73 46.99 14.44
C ALA A 10 -19.03 46.83 13.09
N ALA A 11 -17.99 47.61 12.84
CA ALA A 11 -17.10 47.44 11.70
C ALA A 11 -16.17 46.24 11.98
N LEU A 12 -16.35 45.14 11.22
CA LEU A 12 -15.35 44.09 11.11
C LEU A 12 -14.31 44.49 10.04
N LEU A 13 -13.06 44.57 10.47
CA LEU A 13 -11.88 44.62 9.61
C LEU A 13 -11.77 43.31 8.84
N PHE A 14 -12.05 43.34 7.53
CA PHE A 14 -11.60 42.31 6.60
C PHE A 14 -10.09 42.48 6.39
N VAL A 15 -9.29 41.62 7.03
CA VAL A 15 -7.90 41.39 6.61
C VAL A 15 -7.97 40.53 5.35
N GLY A 16 -7.54 41.09 4.23
CA GLY A 16 -7.52 40.42 2.94
C GLY A 16 -6.60 39.19 2.97
N ALA A 17 -7.16 38.05 2.59
CA ALA A 17 -6.35 36.94 2.10
C ALA A 17 -5.62 37.41 0.84
N ALA A 18 -4.29 37.31 0.84
CA ALA A 18 -3.51 37.47 -0.38
C ALA A 18 -3.92 36.33 -1.34
N ASN A 19 -4.64 36.67 -2.40
CA ASN A 19 -4.89 35.75 -3.51
C ASN A 19 -3.52 35.35 -4.09
N ALA A 20 -3.15 34.09 -3.92
CA ALA A 20 -2.06 33.49 -4.68
C ALA A 20 -2.37 33.65 -6.17
N ALA A 21 -1.39 34.11 -6.95
CA ALA A 21 -1.54 34.18 -8.40
C ALA A 21 -1.75 32.76 -8.95
N PRO A 22 -2.63 32.56 -9.96
CA PRO A 22 -2.76 31.26 -10.60
C PRO A 22 -1.39 30.78 -11.13
N PRO A 23 -1.13 29.47 -11.16
CA PRO A 23 0.13 28.93 -11.66
C PRO A 23 0.41 29.47 -13.06
N ASP A 24 1.65 29.87 -13.33
CA ASP A 24 2.08 30.35 -14.65
C ASP A 24 1.65 29.31 -15.72
N ALA A 25 0.92 29.77 -16.74
CA ALA A 25 0.48 28.94 -17.87
C ALA A 25 1.64 28.15 -18.49
N SER A 26 2.87 28.68 -18.43
CA SER A 26 4.07 27.99 -18.87
C SER A 26 4.40 26.74 -18.04
N ALA A 27 4.15 26.75 -16.72
CA ALA A 27 4.39 25.62 -15.83
C ALA A 27 3.37 24.50 -16.03
N GLN A 28 2.10 24.85 -16.22
CA GLN A 28 1.04 23.88 -16.54
C GLN A 28 1.31 23.18 -17.87
N ALA A 29 1.69 23.95 -18.90
CA ALA A 29 2.05 23.39 -20.21
C ALA A 29 3.24 22.42 -20.12
N ARG A 30 4.30 22.79 -19.38
CA ARG A 30 5.45 21.92 -19.14
C ARG A 30 5.07 20.61 -18.46
N GLN A 31 4.21 20.66 -17.43
CA GLN A 31 3.78 19.45 -16.73
C GLN A 31 2.98 18.52 -17.66
N ILE A 32 2.11 19.07 -18.52
CA ILE A 32 1.38 18.27 -19.52
C ILE A 32 2.32 17.68 -20.57
N ASP A 33 3.34 18.42 -21.01
CA ASP A 33 4.34 17.91 -21.94
C ASP A 33 5.24 16.85 -21.31
N ASP A 34 5.56 16.97 -20.03
CA ASP A 34 6.31 15.95 -19.27
C ASP A 34 5.46 14.68 -19.09
N LEU A 35 4.18 14.80 -18.70
CA LEU A 35 3.25 13.67 -18.60
C LEU A 35 3.00 12.99 -19.95
N ALA A 36 2.75 13.75 -21.02
CA ALA A 36 2.52 13.21 -22.35
C ALA A 36 3.76 12.52 -22.94
N ALA A 37 4.96 12.93 -22.50
CA ALA A 37 6.22 12.27 -22.83
C ALA A 37 6.57 11.13 -21.86
N LEU A 38 5.72 10.83 -20.88
CA LEU A 38 5.93 9.83 -19.82
C LEU A 38 7.20 10.07 -18.98
N ARG A 39 7.56 11.34 -18.78
CA ARG A 39 8.70 11.79 -17.96
C ARG A 39 8.27 12.02 -16.52
N PHE A 40 7.90 10.94 -15.83
CA PHE A 40 7.35 10.98 -14.47
C PHE A 40 8.33 11.57 -13.45
N GLU A 41 9.63 11.35 -13.63
CA GLU A 41 10.70 11.88 -12.79
C GLU A 41 10.75 13.42 -12.75
N ARG A 42 10.13 14.08 -13.74
CA ARG A 42 10.06 15.55 -13.85
C ARG A 42 8.78 16.16 -13.28
N LEU A 43 7.87 15.35 -12.74
CA LEU A 43 6.57 15.80 -12.23
C LEU A 43 6.60 16.20 -10.75
N GLY A 44 7.69 15.92 -10.03
CA GLY A 44 7.80 16.17 -8.59
C GLY A 44 8.08 17.60 -8.17
N HIS A 45 7.98 17.84 -6.86
CA HIS A 45 8.24 19.13 -6.22
C HIS A 45 9.12 18.92 -4.96
N PRO A 46 10.00 19.86 -4.56
CA PRO A 46 10.86 19.66 -3.39
C PRO A 46 10.12 19.34 -2.08
N ALA A 47 8.92 19.92 -1.89
CA ALA A 47 8.04 19.65 -0.74
C ALA A 47 7.24 18.33 -0.83
N LEU A 48 7.12 17.73 -2.02
CA LEU A 48 6.39 16.50 -2.27
C LEU A 48 7.14 15.69 -3.34
N ARG A 49 7.87 14.65 -2.92
CA ARG A 49 8.52 13.75 -3.86
C ARG A 49 7.47 13.06 -4.73
N TRP A 50 7.74 13.05 -6.04
CA TRP A 50 6.99 12.23 -6.98
C TRP A 50 7.79 10.98 -7.25
N ASP A 51 7.18 9.82 -7.00
CA ASP A 51 7.82 8.55 -7.24
C ASP A 51 7.76 8.18 -8.72
N ALA A 52 8.86 7.61 -9.21
CA ALA A 52 9.03 7.14 -10.58
C ALA A 52 9.94 5.93 -10.57
N ILE A 53 9.64 4.97 -11.44
CA ILE A 53 10.46 3.76 -11.64
C ILE A 53 11.18 3.90 -12.97
N PRO A 54 12.53 3.82 -13.01
CA PRO A 54 13.24 3.66 -14.27
C PRO A 54 12.73 2.41 -15.02
N PRO A 55 12.66 2.41 -16.36
CA PRO A 55 12.17 1.24 -17.11
C PRO A 55 12.87 -0.05 -16.68
N VAL A 56 12.08 -1.07 -16.38
CA VAL A 56 12.60 -2.35 -15.85
C VAL A 56 12.62 -3.38 -16.99
N GLU A 57 13.80 -3.69 -17.50
CA GLU A 57 13.97 -4.61 -18.64
C GLU A 57 14.92 -5.75 -18.30
N ALA A 58 14.58 -6.96 -18.74
CA ALA A 58 15.40 -8.15 -18.57
C ALA A 58 15.28 -9.01 -19.84
N PRO A 59 16.21 -8.92 -20.80
CA PRO A 59 16.11 -9.67 -22.05
C PRO A 59 16.27 -11.17 -21.81
N ALA A 60 15.71 -12.00 -22.69
CA ALA A 60 15.80 -13.47 -22.56
C ALA A 60 17.25 -14.00 -22.52
N SER A 61 18.20 -13.28 -23.11
CA SER A 61 19.63 -13.60 -23.07
C SER A 61 20.31 -13.30 -21.73
N ARG A 62 19.70 -12.46 -20.90
CA ARG A 62 20.19 -12.04 -19.58
C ARG A 62 19.00 -11.84 -18.63
N PRO A 63 18.29 -12.92 -18.27
CA PRO A 63 17.12 -12.82 -17.38
C PRO A 63 17.57 -12.48 -15.97
N HIS A 64 16.71 -11.77 -15.23
CA HIS A 64 16.89 -11.63 -13.78
C HIS A 64 16.67 -12.98 -13.11
N ARG A 65 17.33 -13.20 -11.97
CA ARG A 65 17.25 -14.45 -11.21
C ARG A 65 16.72 -14.18 -9.81
N LEU A 66 15.58 -14.78 -9.48
CA LEU A 66 15.04 -14.80 -8.11
C LEU A 66 15.69 -15.93 -7.31
N LEU A 67 16.44 -15.58 -6.28
CA LEU A 67 16.93 -16.53 -5.29
C LEU A 67 15.81 -16.87 -4.31
N VAL A 68 15.49 -18.16 -4.19
CA VAL A 68 14.51 -18.68 -3.23
C VAL A 68 15.24 -19.51 -2.16
N VAL A 69 15.20 -19.05 -0.92
CA VAL A 69 15.76 -19.74 0.24
C VAL A 69 14.63 -20.35 1.06
N LEU A 70 14.66 -21.67 1.25
CA LEU A 70 13.69 -22.37 2.08
C LEU A 70 14.17 -22.36 3.54
N VAL A 71 13.29 -22.00 4.49
CA VAL A 71 13.67 -21.78 5.89
C VAL A 71 12.83 -22.65 6.83
N GLU A 72 13.52 -23.46 7.64
CA GLU A 72 12.96 -24.18 8.78
C GLU A 72 13.43 -23.56 10.09
N PHE A 73 12.71 -23.80 11.17
CA PHE A 73 13.04 -23.33 12.51
C PHE A 73 13.44 -24.50 13.43
N ALA A 74 13.82 -24.17 14.66
CA ALA A 74 14.13 -25.19 15.67
C ALA A 74 12.92 -26.10 15.95
N ASP A 75 11.71 -25.53 15.93
CA ASP A 75 10.43 -26.16 16.31
C ASP A 75 9.45 -26.35 15.14
N GLN A 76 9.64 -25.68 14.00
CA GLN A 76 8.75 -25.75 12.84
C GLN A 76 9.49 -26.24 11.58
N ARG A 77 8.91 -27.24 10.89
CA ARG A 77 9.39 -27.83 9.63
C ARG A 77 8.33 -27.72 8.54
N PHE A 78 8.73 -27.93 7.30
CA PHE A 78 7.78 -27.97 6.17
C PHE A 78 6.84 -29.16 6.32
N ASP A 79 5.55 -28.92 6.14
CA ASP A 79 4.52 -29.97 6.12
C ASP A 79 4.53 -30.72 4.78
N ARG A 80 4.88 -30.04 3.70
CA ARG A 80 4.92 -30.60 2.36
C ARG A 80 5.99 -31.69 2.29
N PHE A 81 5.56 -32.89 1.92
CA PHE A 81 6.39 -34.10 1.89
C PHE A 81 6.95 -34.52 3.26
N ALA A 82 6.33 -34.10 4.36
CA ALA A 82 6.74 -34.48 5.70
C ALA A 82 6.82 -36.01 5.86
N GLY A 83 7.89 -36.46 6.52
CA GLY A 83 8.19 -37.89 6.73
C GLY A 83 8.96 -38.58 5.59
N ASP A 84 9.17 -37.89 4.45
CA ASP A 84 10.00 -38.40 3.35
C ASP A 84 11.48 -38.01 3.56
N PRO A 85 12.44 -38.97 3.55
CA PRO A 85 13.87 -38.64 3.64
C PRO A 85 14.40 -37.75 2.50
N ALA A 86 13.72 -37.74 1.34
CA ALA A 86 14.03 -36.88 0.20
C ALA A 86 13.26 -35.56 0.20
N GLN A 87 12.60 -35.20 1.31
CA GLN A 87 11.84 -33.97 1.45
C GLN A 87 12.63 -32.72 1.00
N PRO A 88 13.90 -32.50 1.39
CA PRO A 88 14.66 -31.33 0.94
C PRO A 88 14.73 -31.19 -0.58
N GLN A 89 15.02 -32.28 -1.30
CA GLN A 89 15.11 -32.27 -2.76
C GLN A 89 13.74 -32.10 -3.42
N LYS A 90 12.71 -32.74 -2.87
CA LYS A 90 11.33 -32.59 -3.37
C LYS A 90 10.78 -31.18 -3.17
N LEU A 91 11.14 -30.50 -2.09
CA LEU A 91 10.79 -29.10 -1.87
C LEU A 91 11.44 -28.20 -2.93
N VAL A 92 12.73 -28.39 -3.20
CA VAL A 92 13.43 -27.66 -4.28
C VAL A 92 12.72 -27.88 -5.62
N GLU A 93 12.49 -29.14 -6.00
CA GLU A 93 11.79 -29.48 -7.24
C GLU A 93 10.38 -28.88 -7.32
N HIS A 94 9.64 -28.93 -6.20
CA HIS A 94 8.30 -28.36 -6.09
C HIS A 94 8.30 -26.85 -6.36
N TYR A 95 9.08 -26.07 -5.62
CA TYR A 95 9.10 -24.61 -5.78
C TYR A 95 9.71 -24.20 -7.12
N THR A 96 10.72 -24.91 -7.62
CA THR A 96 11.26 -24.68 -8.97
C THR A 96 10.16 -24.85 -10.02
N THR A 97 9.37 -25.91 -9.92
CA THR A 97 8.32 -26.22 -10.89
C THR A 97 7.08 -25.35 -10.73
N ALA A 98 6.71 -24.99 -9.50
CA ALA A 98 5.55 -24.17 -9.21
C ALA A 98 5.76 -22.71 -9.64
N LEU A 99 6.97 -22.17 -9.42
CA LEU A 99 7.24 -20.75 -9.62
C LEU A 99 7.91 -20.43 -10.96
N PHE A 100 8.64 -21.35 -11.58
CA PHE A 100 9.47 -21.02 -12.74
C PHE A 100 9.26 -21.96 -13.93
N ASP A 101 9.52 -21.44 -15.12
CA ASP A 101 9.57 -22.21 -16.36
C ASP A 101 10.64 -21.61 -17.30
N PRO A 102 11.72 -22.34 -17.60
CA PRO A 102 12.78 -21.85 -18.48
C PRO A 102 12.32 -21.59 -19.92
N THR A 103 11.18 -22.15 -20.33
CA THR A 103 10.62 -21.94 -21.69
C THR A 103 9.64 -20.77 -21.75
N TYR A 104 9.22 -20.24 -20.60
CA TYR A 104 8.22 -19.17 -20.48
C TYR A 104 6.87 -19.51 -21.14
N GLN A 105 6.50 -20.78 -21.25
CA GLN A 105 5.26 -21.23 -21.90
C GLN A 105 4.19 -21.68 -20.89
N ARG A 106 4.59 -22.11 -19.70
CA ARG A 106 3.69 -22.60 -18.67
C ARG A 106 3.04 -21.44 -17.92
N VAL A 107 1.78 -21.17 -18.30
CA VAL A 107 0.87 -20.28 -17.57
C VAL A 107 0.81 -20.66 -16.09
N GLY A 108 0.80 -19.66 -15.22
CA GLY A 108 0.73 -19.86 -13.76
C GLY A 108 2.10 -19.96 -13.08
N THR A 109 3.20 -19.75 -13.80
CA THR A 109 4.53 -19.52 -13.22
C THR A 109 4.86 -18.03 -13.20
N LEU A 110 5.74 -17.60 -12.28
CA LEU A 110 6.29 -16.24 -12.27
C LEU A 110 7.04 -15.93 -13.57
N SER A 111 7.79 -16.91 -14.10
CA SER A 111 8.48 -16.79 -15.39
C SER A 111 7.49 -16.39 -16.50
N HIS A 112 6.40 -17.14 -16.66
CA HIS A 112 5.38 -16.81 -17.66
C HIS A 112 4.66 -15.50 -17.34
N PHE A 113 4.23 -15.30 -16.09
CA PHE A 113 3.51 -14.09 -15.67
C PHE A 113 4.29 -12.83 -16.04
N TYR A 114 5.53 -12.68 -15.58
CA TYR A 114 6.30 -11.47 -15.82
C TYR A 114 6.66 -11.26 -17.30
N ARG A 115 6.94 -12.34 -18.04
CA ARG A 115 7.14 -12.26 -19.50
C ARG A 115 5.89 -11.79 -20.22
N ASP A 116 4.72 -12.26 -19.81
CA ASP A 116 3.45 -11.92 -20.44
C ASP A 116 3.03 -10.48 -20.10
N GLN A 117 3.05 -10.12 -18.82
CA GLN A 117 2.70 -8.78 -18.34
C GLN A 117 3.60 -7.67 -18.90
N SER A 118 4.89 -7.98 -19.10
CA SER A 118 5.87 -7.06 -19.66
C SER A 118 5.84 -6.97 -21.19
N LEU A 119 4.92 -7.67 -21.85
CA LEU A 119 4.88 -7.79 -23.31
C LEU A 119 6.19 -8.33 -23.90
N GLY A 120 6.88 -9.20 -23.17
CA GLY A 120 8.15 -9.82 -23.57
C GLY A 120 9.40 -8.98 -23.27
N LEU A 121 9.28 -7.88 -22.53
CA LEU A 121 10.42 -7.01 -22.16
C LEU A 121 11.17 -7.49 -20.93
N TYR A 122 10.55 -8.32 -20.10
CA TYR A 122 11.12 -8.78 -18.83
C TYR A 122 11.05 -10.30 -18.69
N HIS A 123 12.18 -10.93 -18.39
CA HIS A 123 12.32 -12.36 -18.22
C HIS A 123 12.87 -12.69 -16.84
N LEU A 124 12.11 -13.49 -16.09
CA LEU A 124 12.46 -13.96 -14.76
C LEU A 124 12.72 -15.47 -14.75
N GLN A 125 13.84 -15.87 -14.16
CA GLN A 125 14.15 -17.26 -13.79
C GLN A 125 14.37 -17.36 -12.29
N GLY A 126 14.42 -18.58 -11.77
CA GLY A 126 14.60 -18.83 -10.35
C GLY A 126 15.74 -19.79 -10.05
N LEU A 127 16.31 -19.60 -8.87
CA LEU A 127 17.23 -20.54 -8.24
C LEU A 127 16.68 -20.88 -6.86
N VAL A 128 16.29 -22.14 -6.65
CA VAL A 128 15.76 -22.59 -5.35
C VAL A 128 16.82 -23.38 -4.61
N LEU A 129 17.13 -22.97 -3.38
CA LEU A 129 18.08 -23.66 -2.52
C LEU A 129 17.36 -24.67 -1.60
N PRO A 130 18.05 -25.77 -1.19
CA PRO A 130 17.54 -26.66 -0.16
C PRO A 130 17.25 -25.93 1.17
N PRO A 131 16.35 -26.48 2.01
CA PRO A 131 16.01 -25.87 3.28
C PRO A 131 17.22 -25.72 4.21
N VAL A 132 17.34 -24.53 4.79
CA VAL A 132 18.23 -24.24 5.92
C VAL A 132 17.43 -24.24 7.20
N ARG A 133 17.98 -24.82 8.26
CA ARG A 133 17.34 -24.85 9.58
C ARG A 133 17.97 -23.85 10.52
N LEU A 134 17.18 -22.91 11.04
CA LEU A 134 17.59 -21.93 12.04
C LEU A 134 17.64 -22.57 13.44
N ASP A 135 18.43 -21.95 14.32
CA ASP A 135 18.68 -22.49 15.66
C ASP A 135 17.64 -22.06 16.70
N LYS A 136 16.88 -21.00 16.41
CA LYS A 136 15.81 -20.47 17.26
C LYS A 136 14.42 -20.95 16.78
N PRO A 137 13.42 -20.99 17.68
CA PRO A 137 12.05 -21.29 17.31
C PRO A 137 11.42 -20.16 16.48
N LEU A 138 10.34 -20.46 15.74
CA LEU A 138 9.61 -19.48 14.91
C LEU A 138 9.22 -18.22 15.69
N ALA A 139 8.69 -18.39 16.91
CA ALA A 139 8.23 -17.30 17.77
C ALA A 139 9.35 -16.32 18.18
N ALA A 140 10.61 -16.74 18.16
CA ALA A 140 11.74 -15.86 18.45
C ALA A 140 12.01 -14.84 17.32
N TYR A 141 11.39 -15.04 16.16
CA TYR A 141 11.47 -14.14 15.02
C TYR A 141 10.13 -13.46 14.71
N GLY A 142 9.01 -14.20 14.80
CA GLY A 142 7.68 -13.74 14.37
C GLY A 142 6.68 -13.38 15.48
N ALA A 143 7.09 -13.35 16.75
CA ALA A 143 6.18 -12.83 17.78
C ALA A 143 5.89 -11.34 17.53
N PRO A 144 4.63 -10.89 17.57
CA PRO A 144 4.28 -9.52 17.26
C PRO A 144 4.72 -8.61 18.39
N THR A 145 5.12 -7.39 18.03
CA THR A 145 5.56 -6.36 18.98
C THR A 145 4.82 -5.05 18.74
N ARG A 146 4.92 -4.17 19.74
CA ARG A 146 4.33 -2.83 19.71
C ARG A 146 5.45 -1.79 19.82
N PRO A 147 6.01 -1.30 18.69
CA PRO A 147 7.02 -0.24 18.68
C PRO A 147 6.50 1.11 19.20
N ALA A 148 7.40 2.12 19.23
CA ALA A 148 7.01 3.51 19.47
C ALA A 148 6.00 3.96 18.39
N GLY A 149 4.98 4.71 18.80
CA GLY A 149 3.80 5.04 17.99
C GLY A 149 2.60 4.12 18.24
N GLY A 150 2.80 3.01 18.95
CA GLY A 150 1.71 2.22 19.52
C GLY A 150 1.00 1.25 18.57
N ASP A 151 1.48 1.08 17.34
CA ASP A 151 0.95 0.13 16.36
C ASP A 151 1.47 -1.30 16.60
N TRP A 152 0.73 -2.31 16.13
CA TRP A 152 1.08 -3.73 16.23
C TRP A 152 1.40 -4.33 14.86
N ARG A 153 2.36 -3.72 14.15
CA ARG A 153 2.70 -4.06 12.76
C ARG A 153 4.01 -4.83 12.61
N ASP A 154 4.72 -5.06 13.72
CA ASP A 154 6.13 -5.47 13.68
C ASP A 154 6.31 -6.87 14.26
N ASP A 155 7.13 -7.67 13.59
CA ASP A 155 7.64 -8.93 14.11
C ASP A 155 8.93 -8.68 14.91
N VAL A 156 9.11 -9.41 16.01
CA VAL A 156 10.21 -9.16 16.98
C VAL A 156 11.62 -9.20 16.37
N ALA A 157 11.87 -10.06 15.37
CA ALA A 157 13.20 -10.19 14.78
C ALA A 157 13.19 -10.73 13.34
N ALA A 158 12.22 -10.31 12.52
CA ALA A 158 12.10 -10.76 11.12
C ALA A 158 13.37 -10.51 10.29
N GLU A 159 14.01 -9.35 10.44
CA GLU A 159 15.28 -9.05 9.76
C GLU A 159 16.40 -10.02 10.17
N GLN A 160 16.51 -10.33 11.46
CA GLN A 160 17.52 -11.27 11.95
C GLN A 160 17.28 -12.70 11.41
N MET A 161 16.01 -13.08 11.16
CA MET A 161 15.68 -14.35 10.49
C MET A 161 16.32 -14.42 9.11
N VAL A 162 16.26 -13.33 8.34
CA VAL A 162 16.86 -13.23 7.01
C VAL A 162 18.37 -13.36 7.08
N VAL A 163 19.02 -12.62 7.98
CA VAL A 163 20.48 -12.67 8.20
C VAL A 163 20.92 -14.09 8.58
N ASP A 164 20.24 -14.73 9.54
CA ASP A 164 20.55 -16.09 9.98
C ASP A 164 20.37 -17.11 8.85
N ALA A 165 19.30 -16.98 8.06
CA ALA A 165 19.00 -17.87 6.93
C ALA A 165 20.03 -17.74 5.81
N LEU A 166 20.36 -16.51 5.41
CA LEU A 166 21.37 -16.25 4.37
C LEU A 166 22.75 -16.72 4.79
N GLY A 167 23.15 -16.48 6.04
CA GLY A 167 24.42 -16.99 6.58
C GLY A 167 24.54 -18.51 6.47
N LYS A 168 23.46 -19.25 6.75
CA LYS A 168 23.42 -20.72 6.57
C LYS A 168 23.37 -21.12 5.09
N ALA A 169 22.60 -20.41 4.26
CA ALA A 169 22.46 -20.70 2.84
C ALA A 169 23.79 -20.53 2.09
N VAL A 170 24.52 -19.44 2.34
CA VAL A 170 25.85 -19.19 1.76
C VAL A 170 26.83 -20.28 2.19
N LYS A 171 26.86 -20.62 3.47
CA LYS A 171 27.76 -21.67 4.00
C LYS A 171 27.46 -23.05 3.39
N ALA A 172 26.18 -23.36 3.15
CA ALA A 172 25.76 -24.63 2.55
C ALA A 172 26.02 -24.71 1.04
N ASN A 173 26.20 -23.58 0.36
CA ASN A 173 26.34 -23.50 -1.10
C ASN A 173 27.60 -22.70 -1.51
N PRO A 174 28.81 -23.17 -1.15
CA PRO A 174 30.05 -22.45 -1.44
C PRO A 174 30.40 -22.36 -2.93
N ASP A 175 29.92 -23.32 -3.72
CA ASP A 175 30.19 -23.48 -5.16
C ASP A 175 29.12 -22.83 -6.05
N LEU A 176 28.11 -22.18 -5.47
CA LEU A 176 27.11 -21.44 -6.23
C LEU A 176 27.76 -20.24 -6.92
N ASP A 177 27.34 -19.98 -8.16
CA ASP A 177 27.70 -18.77 -8.91
C ASP A 177 26.93 -17.54 -8.38
N TRP A 178 27.31 -17.10 -7.18
CA TRP A 178 26.71 -15.97 -6.49
C TRP A 178 26.73 -14.66 -7.29
N PRO A 179 27.82 -14.30 -8.01
CA PRO A 179 27.83 -13.09 -8.84
C PRO A 179 26.78 -13.07 -9.96
N ALA A 180 26.28 -14.22 -10.40
CA ALA A 180 25.21 -14.27 -11.42
C ALA A 180 23.82 -13.90 -10.87
N LEU A 181 23.71 -13.57 -9.57
CA LEU A 181 22.49 -13.10 -8.90
C LEU A 181 22.46 -11.58 -8.69
N ASP A 182 23.48 -10.87 -9.16
CA ASP A 182 23.65 -9.42 -9.09
C ASP A 182 23.99 -8.94 -10.50
N VAL A 183 22.98 -8.51 -11.24
CA VAL A 183 23.08 -8.05 -12.63
C VAL A 183 22.23 -6.81 -12.91
N TRP A 184 21.61 -6.23 -11.88
CA TRP A 184 20.69 -5.11 -11.99
C TRP A 184 21.04 -3.99 -11.01
N ASP A 185 21.19 -2.78 -11.56
CA ASP A 185 21.43 -1.57 -10.79
C ASP A 185 20.22 -0.61 -10.89
N PRO A 186 19.20 -0.78 -10.05
CA PRO A 186 18.07 0.15 -9.99
C PRO A 186 18.46 1.52 -9.43
N GLY A 187 19.62 1.66 -8.79
CA GLY A 187 20.09 2.89 -8.20
C GLY A 187 20.90 3.77 -9.15
N ASP A 188 21.51 3.18 -10.19
CA ASP A 188 22.62 3.80 -10.95
C ASP A 188 23.72 4.25 -9.95
N ALA A 189 24.19 3.28 -9.17
CA ALA A 189 25.06 3.46 -8.01
C ALA A 189 26.40 4.12 -8.38
N ASP A 190 26.91 3.85 -9.59
CA ASP A 190 28.11 4.46 -10.14
C ASP A 190 27.84 5.62 -11.12
N GLY A 191 26.57 6.00 -11.32
CA GLY A 191 26.14 7.21 -12.00
C GLY A 191 26.56 7.31 -13.46
N ASP A 192 26.72 6.17 -14.14
CA ASP A 192 27.07 6.09 -15.56
C ASP A 192 25.82 6.01 -16.47
N GLY A 193 24.64 5.82 -15.88
CA GLY A 193 23.34 5.73 -16.54
C GLY A 193 23.01 4.35 -17.11
N LEU A 194 23.88 3.37 -16.94
CA LEU A 194 23.62 1.96 -17.20
C LEU A 194 23.01 1.33 -15.95
N ARG A 195 22.01 0.47 -16.16
CA ARG A 195 21.25 -0.20 -15.08
C ARG A 195 21.28 -1.70 -15.20
N GLY A 196 21.88 -2.18 -16.29
CA GLY A 196 21.93 -3.58 -16.66
C GLY A 196 23.22 -4.25 -16.19
N GLU A 197 23.70 -3.87 -15.02
CA GLU A 197 24.97 -4.30 -14.45
C GLU A 197 24.86 -4.47 -12.93
N PRO A 198 25.88 -5.08 -12.29
CA PRO A 198 25.86 -5.35 -10.86
C PRO A 198 25.97 -4.07 -10.00
N ASP A 199 25.18 -3.98 -8.92
CA ASP A 199 25.28 -2.90 -7.91
C ASP A 199 25.92 -3.37 -6.58
N GLY A 200 26.36 -4.63 -6.55
CA GLY A 200 26.94 -5.28 -5.39
C GLY A 200 25.91 -5.90 -4.44
N TYR A 201 24.61 -5.81 -4.74
CA TYR A 201 23.53 -6.44 -3.98
C TYR A 201 22.86 -7.57 -4.78
N LEU A 202 22.33 -8.58 -4.09
CA LEU A 202 21.45 -9.55 -4.72
C LEU A 202 20.24 -8.83 -5.34
N ASP A 203 19.97 -9.10 -6.63
CA ASP A 203 18.90 -8.43 -7.35
C ASP A 203 17.52 -8.75 -6.76
N HIS A 204 17.27 -10.04 -6.47
CA HIS A 204 15.96 -10.56 -6.07
C HIS A 204 16.09 -11.72 -5.07
N LEU A 205 15.50 -11.56 -3.88
CA LEU A 205 15.52 -12.56 -2.81
C LEU A 205 14.12 -12.81 -2.24
N VAL A 206 13.72 -14.08 -2.19
CA VAL A 206 12.55 -14.58 -1.47
C VAL A 206 12.97 -15.65 -0.47
N LEU A 207 12.47 -15.54 0.75
CA LEU A 207 12.53 -16.59 1.76
C LEU A 207 11.16 -17.26 1.83
N VAL A 208 11.10 -18.58 1.66
CA VAL A 208 9.88 -19.34 1.95
C VAL A 208 10.08 -20.03 3.29
N TYR A 209 9.28 -19.68 4.28
CA TYR A 209 9.40 -20.24 5.62
C TYR A 209 8.36 -21.31 5.89
N ALA A 210 8.75 -22.31 6.67
CA ALA A 210 7.89 -23.43 7.07
C ALA A 210 6.68 -22.97 7.90
N GLY A 211 5.51 -23.54 7.62
CA GLY A 211 4.26 -23.23 8.33
C GLY A 211 3.44 -22.09 7.71
N GLY A 212 2.33 -21.74 8.38
CA GLY A 212 1.41 -20.68 7.95
C GLY A 212 1.87 -19.28 8.36
N GLY A 213 1.34 -18.25 7.69
CA GLY A 213 1.63 -16.84 8.00
C GLY A 213 0.63 -16.20 8.98
N GLN A 214 1.11 -15.21 9.73
CA GLN A 214 0.33 -14.45 10.73
C GLN A 214 -0.86 -13.71 10.11
N SER A 215 -0.72 -13.20 8.88
CA SER A 215 -1.75 -12.40 8.19
C SER A 215 -3.12 -13.10 8.09
N SER A 216 -3.12 -14.42 7.93
CA SER A 216 -4.35 -15.22 7.92
C SER A 216 -5.02 -15.32 9.30
N CYS A 217 -4.25 -15.23 10.38
CA CYS A 217 -4.72 -15.31 11.77
C CYS A 217 -5.57 -14.09 12.16
N HIS A 218 -5.31 -12.92 11.57
CA HIS A 218 -6.08 -11.70 11.80
C HIS A 218 -7.54 -11.84 11.37
N GLY A 219 -7.82 -12.60 10.31
CA GLY A 219 -9.18 -12.93 9.90
C GLY A 219 -9.75 -14.13 10.66
N LEU A 220 -8.92 -15.14 10.92
CA LEU A 220 -9.32 -16.39 11.55
C LEU A 220 -9.78 -16.22 13.00
N PHE A 221 -8.91 -15.66 13.83
CA PHE A 221 -9.15 -15.44 15.26
C PHE A 221 -9.56 -14.00 15.60
N LYS A 222 -9.72 -13.14 14.58
CA LYS A 222 -10.01 -11.72 14.75
C LYS A 222 -8.92 -10.96 15.52
N LEU A 223 -7.66 -11.36 15.37
CA LEU A 223 -6.53 -10.72 16.07
C LEU A 223 -6.39 -9.22 15.75
N GLY A 224 -6.87 -8.73 14.60
CA GLY A 224 -6.90 -7.29 14.31
C GLY A 224 -7.85 -6.47 15.18
N GLU A 225 -8.82 -7.10 15.87
CA GLU A 225 -9.67 -6.46 16.87
C GLU A 225 -9.08 -6.59 18.29
N VAL A 226 -8.00 -7.37 18.43
CA VAL A 226 -7.26 -7.56 19.68
C VAL A 226 -6.04 -6.64 19.71
N PHE A 227 -5.18 -6.73 18.69
CA PHE A 227 -3.98 -5.92 18.51
C PHE A 227 -4.34 -4.54 17.96
N THR A 228 -4.87 -3.69 18.85
CA THR A 228 -5.23 -2.30 18.54
C THR A 228 -4.23 -1.32 19.17
N PRO A 229 -4.19 -0.05 18.72
CA PRO A 229 -3.37 0.98 19.37
C PRO A 229 -3.72 1.24 20.84
N ASN A 230 -4.81 0.65 21.36
CA ASN A 230 -5.31 0.88 22.71
C ASN A 230 -4.93 -0.22 23.72
N VAL A 231 -4.17 -1.25 23.32
CA VAL A 231 -3.76 -2.35 24.21
C VAL A 231 -2.24 -2.46 24.32
N GLY A 232 -1.75 -2.84 25.50
CA GLY A 232 -0.34 -3.06 25.78
C GLY A 232 0.12 -4.50 25.50
N PRO A 233 1.45 -4.77 25.60
CA PRO A 233 2.05 -6.05 25.26
C PRO A 233 1.52 -7.24 26.07
N GLU A 234 0.96 -7.00 27.26
CA GLU A 234 0.33 -8.01 28.12
C GLU A 234 -0.83 -8.75 27.43
N VAL A 235 -1.42 -8.17 26.38
CA VAL A 235 -2.51 -8.79 25.63
C VAL A 235 -2.12 -10.16 25.06
N LEU A 236 -0.85 -10.36 24.68
CA LEU A 236 -0.36 -11.64 24.16
C LEU A 236 -0.47 -12.78 25.17
N ASP A 237 -0.29 -12.48 26.46
CA ASP A 237 -0.41 -13.46 27.54
C ASP A 237 -1.86 -13.88 27.81
N THR A 238 -2.82 -13.10 27.34
CA THR A 238 -4.26 -13.37 27.51
C THR A 238 -4.84 -14.27 26.42
N LEU A 239 -4.11 -14.47 25.31
CA LEU A 239 -4.59 -15.24 24.17
C LEU A 239 -4.66 -16.75 24.50
N PRO A 240 -5.72 -17.46 24.07
CA PRO A 240 -5.74 -18.92 24.13
C PRO A 240 -4.59 -19.53 23.32
N PRO A 241 -4.08 -20.73 23.68
CA PRO A 241 -2.89 -21.32 23.08
C PRO A 241 -2.88 -21.31 21.54
N ALA A 242 -3.96 -21.79 20.89
CA ALA A 242 -4.03 -21.83 19.43
C ALA A 242 -3.98 -20.44 18.76
N ALA A 243 -4.59 -19.42 19.39
CA ALA A 243 -4.54 -18.06 18.87
C ALA A 243 -3.17 -17.41 19.12
N ARG A 244 -2.53 -17.75 20.24
CA ARG A 244 -1.16 -17.31 20.56
C ARG A 244 -0.14 -17.93 19.61
N ASP A 245 -0.27 -19.23 19.31
CA ASP A 245 0.59 -19.92 18.34
C ASP A 245 0.40 -19.32 16.94
N CYS A 246 -0.82 -18.94 16.58
CA CYS A 246 -1.10 -18.24 15.32
C CYS A 246 -0.49 -16.83 15.31
N ALA A 247 -0.61 -16.08 16.42
CA ALA A 247 -0.02 -14.76 16.57
C ALA A 247 1.51 -14.81 16.48
N ASN A 248 2.15 -15.86 17.01
CA ASN A 248 3.62 -16.01 16.99
C ASN A 248 4.20 -16.37 15.62
N ARG A 249 3.38 -16.54 14.58
CA ARG A 249 3.86 -16.78 13.21
C ARG A 249 4.43 -15.48 12.64
N LEU A 250 5.35 -15.61 11.70
CA LEU A 250 5.85 -14.46 10.93
C LEU A 250 4.73 -13.87 10.07
N TRP A 251 4.69 -12.54 9.97
CA TRP A 251 3.86 -11.86 9.00
C TRP A 251 4.56 -11.89 7.62
N PRO A 252 3.91 -12.36 6.53
CA PRO A 252 4.51 -12.26 5.19
C PRO A 252 4.63 -10.80 4.74
N HIS A 253 5.84 -10.37 4.37
CA HIS A 253 6.11 -9.01 3.92
C HIS A 253 7.36 -8.93 3.03
N ARG A 254 7.51 -7.79 2.34
CA ARG A 254 8.77 -7.30 1.80
C ARG A 254 9.35 -6.26 2.75
N PHE A 255 10.65 -6.31 2.99
CA PHE A 255 11.37 -5.21 3.63
C PHE A 255 12.84 -5.17 3.20
N VAL A 256 13.65 -4.36 3.89
CA VAL A 256 15.11 -4.29 3.71
C VAL A 256 15.82 -4.76 4.98
N VAL A 257 16.99 -5.36 4.82
CA VAL A 257 17.97 -5.51 5.90
C VAL A 257 18.58 -4.12 6.13
N ALA A 258 18.18 -3.47 7.22
CA ALA A 258 18.59 -2.13 7.60
C ALA A 258 19.88 -2.13 8.45
N GLN A 259 20.40 -3.29 8.85
CA GLN A 259 21.70 -3.38 9.52
C GLN A 259 22.82 -2.75 8.69
N GLY A 260 23.77 -2.08 9.34
CA GLY A 260 25.00 -1.62 8.70
C GLY A 260 24.84 -0.43 7.74
N GLU A 261 23.76 0.36 7.82
CA GLU A 261 23.62 1.61 7.04
C GLU A 261 24.87 2.49 7.09
N GLY A 262 25.24 3.07 5.93
CA GLY A 262 26.52 3.75 5.74
C GLY A 262 27.69 2.80 5.45
N THR A 263 27.45 1.49 5.40
CA THR A 263 28.36 0.47 4.83
C THR A 263 27.70 -0.18 3.61
N GLY A 264 28.44 -0.96 2.83
CA GLY A 264 27.94 -1.63 1.64
C GLY A 264 29.06 -2.01 0.67
N PRO A 265 28.72 -2.56 -0.50
CA PRO A 265 29.68 -2.92 -1.53
C PRO A 265 30.35 -1.68 -2.14
N VAL A 266 31.49 -1.90 -2.78
CA VAL A 266 32.18 -0.88 -3.58
C VAL A 266 32.05 -1.28 -5.05
N VAL A 267 31.31 -0.47 -5.81
CA VAL A 267 31.06 -0.64 -7.25
C VAL A 267 31.89 0.40 -7.99
N GLU A 268 32.79 -0.05 -8.85
CA GLU A 268 33.66 0.82 -9.67
C GLU A 268 34.39 1.94 -8.87
N GLY A 269 34.76 1.65 -7.62
CA GLY A 269 35.45 2.60 -6.73
C GLY A 269 34.52 3.58 -6.00
N ARG A 270 33.20 3.46 -6.15
CA ARG A 270 32.19 4.19 -5.36
C ARG A 270 31.55 3.27 -4.34
N ALA A 271 31.38 3.77 -3.11
CA ALA A 271 30.68 3.02 -2.07
C ALA A 271 29.17 3.10 -2.31
N ASN A 272 28.54 1.95 -2.54
CA ASN A 272 27.08 1.82 -2.54
C ASN A 272 26.63 1.53 -1.10
N ALA A 273 26.75 2.55 -0.24
CA ALA A 273 26.69 2.40 1.21
C ALA A 273 25.25 2.34 1.77
N ARG A 274 24.42 1.48 1.19
CA ARG A 274 22.99 1.35 1.52
C ARG A 274 22.76 0.47 2.76
N GLY A 275 23.76 -0.13 3.40
CA GLY A 275 23.56 -1.12 4.46
C GLY A 275 23.26 -2.52 3.93
N GLY A 276 22.71 -3.38 4.76
CA GLY A 276 22.50 -4.81 4.47
C GLY A 276 23.55 -5.71 5.10
N VAL A 277 23.59 -6.96 4.64
CA VAL A 277 24.54 -7.99 5.12
C VAL A 277 25.47 -8.43 3.99
N GLU A 278 26.78 -8.43 4.25
CA GLU A 278 27.76 -8.99 3.32
C GLU A 278 27.64 -10.51 3.30
N LEU A 279 27.35 -11.07 2.12
CA LEU A 279 27.25 -12.52 1.92
C LEU A 279 28.62 -13.12 1.59
N ARG A 280 29.36 -12.42 0.73
CA ARG A 280 30.72 -12.75 0.29
C ARG A 280 31.44 -11.44 -0.01
N PRO A 281 32.79 -11.44 -0.10
CA PRO A 281 33.52 -10.23 -0.43
C PRO A 281 32.96 -9.52 -1.67
N GLY A 282 32.37 -8.34 -1.46
CA GLY A 282 31.79 -7.51 -2.52
C GLY A 282 30.36 -7.85 -2.97
N LEU A 283 29.69 -8.85 -2.38
CA LEU A 283 28.27 -9.17 -2.65
C LEU A 283 27.46 -9.15 -1.36
N TRP A 284 26.38 -8.38 -1.38
CA TRP A 284 25.55 -8.06 -0.23
C TRP A 284 24.09 -8.47 -0.46
N ALA A 285 23.31 -8.56 0.61
CA ALA A 285 21.86 -8.66 0.55
C ALA A 285 21.23 -7.53 1.35
N ARG A 286 20.20 -6.92 0.78
CA ARG A 286 19.44 -5.84 1.41
C ARG A 286 17.94 -6.11 1.27
N ASP A 287 17.42 -5.96 0.07
CA ASP A 287 16.00 -6.19 -0.21
C ASP A 287 15.65 -7.67 -0.07
N TYR A 288 14.59 -7.97 0.67
CA TYR A 288 14.09 -9.32 0.81
C TYR A 288 12.57 -9.36 0.81
N ASN A 289 12.06 -10.51 0.43
CA ASN A 289 10.65 -10.86 0.58
C ASN A 289 10.53 -12.16 1.38
N MET A 290 9.48 -12.32 2.18
CA MET A 290 9.25 -13.58 2.90
C MET A 290 7.81 -14.07 2.83
N GLN A 291 7.64 -15.36 2.52
CA GLN A 291 6.34 -15.97 2.29
C GLN A 291 6.18 -17.30 3.06
N PRO A 292 5.00 -17.61 3.61
CA PRO A 292 4.76 -18.89 4.25
C PRO A 292 4.61 -20.01 3.23
N GLU A 293 4.90 -21.23 3.65
CA GLU A 293 4.71 -22.46 2.88
C GLU A 293 3.28 -22.60 2.30
N TYR A 294 2.29 -22.04 2.98
CA TYR A 294 0.86 -22.15 2.66
C TYR A 294 0.35 -21.14 1.62
N ILE A 295 1.19 -20.28 1.05
CA ILE A 295 0.77 -19.23 0.11
C ILE A 295 0.73 -19.71 -1.35
N ASP A 296 -0.22 -19.17 -2.13
CA ASP A 296 -0.38 -19.45 -3.56
C ASP A 296 0.57 -18.60 -4.44
N VAL A 297 0.73 -18.98 -5.71
CA VAL A 297 1.63 -18.29 -6.67
C VAL A 297 1.25 -16.82 -6.87
N SER A 298 -0.04 -16.48 -6.74
CA SER A 298 -0.47 -15.09 -6.87
C SER A 298 0.21 -14.14 -5.89
N THR A 299 0.47 -14.57 -4.66
CA THR A 299 1.13 -13.70 -3.68
C THR A 299 2.60 -13.53 -4.04
N PHE A 300 3.30 -14.56 -4.50
CA PHE A 300 4.66 -14.39 -5.03
C PHE A 300 4.71 -13.40 -6.20
N ALA A 301 3.68 -13.36 -7.05
CA ALA A 301 3.59 -12.39 -8.14
C ALA A 301 3.27 -10.96 -7.68
N HIS A 302 2.48 -10.79 -6.63
CA HIS A 302 2.27 -9.48 -5.99
C HIS A 302 3.58 -8.95 -5.40
N GLU A 303 4.22 -9.79 -4.62
CA GLU A 303 5.38 -9.46 -3.80
C GLU A 303 6.63 -9.18 -4.63
N PHE A 304 6.84 -9.94 -5.71
CA PHE A 304 7.89 -9.62 -6.68
C PHE A 304 7.61 -8.32 -7.43
N GLY A 305 6.35 -7.88 -7.52
CA GLY A 305 6.00 -6.55 -8.05
C GLY A 305 6.70 -5.43 -7.28
N HIS A 306 6.81 -5.57 -5.96
CA HIS A 306 7.58 -4.64 -5.13
C HIS A 306 9.10 -4.74 -5.35
N SER A 307 9.64 -5.93 -5.63
CA SER A 307 11.06 -6.11 -5.96
C SER A 307 11.50 -5.34 -7.21
N ILE A 308 10.55 -4.94 -8.07
CA ILE A 308 10.79 -4.10 -9.25
C ILE A 308 10.20 -2.68 -9.11
N GLY A 309 9.87 -2.27 -7.88
CA GLY A 309 9.55 -0.88 -7.52
C GLY A 309 8.07 -0.51 -7.50
N LEU A 310 7.14 -1.42 -7.78
CA LEU A 310 5.71 -1.10 -7.70
C LEU A 310 5.25 -0.93 -6.24
N PRO A 311 4.42 0.08 -5.92
CA PRO A 311 3.84 0.23 -4.60
C PRO A 311 2.60 -0.66 -4.41
N ASP A 312 2.20 -0.83 -3.15
CA ASP A 312 0.84 -1.26 -2.84
C ASP A 312 -0.16 -0.20 -3.25
N ILE A 313 -1.24 -0.65 -3.91
CA ILE A 313 -2.32 0.23 -4.36
C ILE A 313 -3.64 -0.03 -3.61
N TYR A 314 -3.70 -1.03 -2.74
CA TYR A 314 -4.81 -1.19 -1.81
C TYR A 314 -4.71 -0.17 -0.65
N ALA A 315 -5.80 0.00 0.09
CA ALA A 315 -5.80 0.82 1.30
C ALA A 315 -5.28 0.01 2.49
N ARG A 316 -4.31 0.56 3.24
CA ARG A 316 -3.56 -0.13 4.29
C ARG A 316 -4.45 -0.64 5.44
N THR A 317 -5.36 0.20 5.90
CA THR A 317 -6.20 -0.02 7.09
C THR A 317 -7.69 -0.10 6.77
N SER A 318 -8.11 0.42 5.61
CA SER A 318 -9.48 0.37 5.13
C SER A 318 -9.63 -0.39 3.80
N SER A 319 -10.15 0.23 2.75
CA SER A 319 -10.31 -0.30 1.38
C SER A 319 -10.66 0.83 0.45
N ASN A 320 -10.29 0.65 -0.81
CA ASN A 320 -10.58 1.55 -1.91
C ASN A 320 -11.15 0.74 -3.10
N SER A 321 -11.28 1.37 -4.27
CA SER A 321 -11.91 0.76 -5.45
C SER A 321 -10.99 -0.11 -6.32
N THR A 322 -9.70 -0.26 -5.98
CA THR A 322 -8.72 -0.94 -6.85
C THR A 322 -8.84 -2.48 -6.80
N GLY A 323 -9.11 -3.01 -5.60
CA GLY A 323 -9.18 -4.42 -5.19
C GLY A 323 -8.95 -5.48 -6.27
N PRO A 324 -10.01 -5.98 -6.92
CA PRO A 324 -9.93 -7.16 -7.76
C PRO A 324 -9.19 -6.95 -9.08
N TRP A 325 -9.12 -5.72 -9.59
CA TRP A 325 -8.62 -5.47 -10.95
C TRP A 325 -7.10 -5.35 -11.02
N ALA A 326 -6.41 -5.38 -9.88
CA ALA A 326 -4.98 -5.15 -9.79
C ALA A 326 -4.32 -6.16 -8.85
N VAL A 327 -3.32 -6.89 -9.36
CA VAL A 327 -2.50 -7.77 -8.52
C VAL A 327 -1.80 -7.00 -7.39
N MET A 328 -1.42 -5.73 -7.59
CA MET A 328 -0.86 -4.85 -6.54
C MET A 328 -1.90 -4.33 -5.52
N SER A 329 -3.14 -4.84 -5.57
CA SER A 329 -4.21 -4.50 -4.63
C SER A 329 -4.75 -5.73 -3.91
N GLY A 330 -5.29 -6.69 -4.65
CA GLY A 330 -5.73 -7.97 -4.11
C GLY A 330 -5.14 -9.11 -4.92
N THR A 331 -4.93 -10.27 -4.29
CA THR A 331 -4.47 -11.47 -4.98
C THR A 331 -5.66 -12.37 -5.32
N ALA A 332 -5.82 -12.73 -6.59
CA ALA A 332 -6.72 -13.79 -7.01
C ALA A 332 -6.04 -15.15 -6.78
N ASP A 333 -6.74 -16.11 -6.19
CA ASP A 333 -6.17 -17.42 -5.90
C ASP A 333 -6.70 -18.49 -6.87
N PRO A 334 -5.87 -19.44 -7.33
CA PRO A 334 -4.46 -19.65 -6.95
C PRO A 334 -3.44 -18.91 -7.83
N LEU A 335 -3.87 -18.37 -8.97
CA LEU A 335 -3.01 -17.65 -9.92
C LEU A 335 -3.38 -16.16 -9.97
N PRO A 336 -2.40 -15.27 -10.19
CA PRO A 336 -2.65 -13.84 -10.15
C PRO A 336 -3.56 -13.37 -11.28
N GLN A 337 -4.25 -12.26 -11.05
CA GLN A 337 -4.82 -11.44 -12.11
C GLN A 337 -3.78 -10.49 -12.73
N ASN A 338 -4.18 -9.72 -13.73
CA ASN A 338 -3.24 -8.80 -14.39
C ASN A 338 -2.77 -7.64 -13.52
N PHE A 339 -1.57 -7.17 -13.82
CA PHE A 339 -1.18 -5.79 -13.57
C PHE A 339 -2.11 -4.82 -14.30
N THR A 340 -2.42 -3.70 -13.65
CA THR A 340 -3.11 -2.58 -14.29
C THR A 340 -2.24 -1.99 -15.41
N ALA A 341 -2.87 -1.31 -16.37
CA ALA A 341 -2.16 -0.50 -17.35
C ALA A 341 -1.28 0.55 -16.66
N TRP A 342 -1.64 1.02 -15.46
CA TRP A 342 -0.83 1.96 -14.68
C TRP A 342 0.46 1.29 -14.23
N SER A 343 0.39 0.08 -13.66
CA SER A 343 1.58 -0.64 -13.20
C SER A 343 2.52 -0.95 -14.37
N ARG A 344 1.96 -1.43 -15.49
CA ARG A 344 2.74 -1.69 -16.71
C ARG A 344 3.32 -0.40 -17.32
N LEU A 345 2.63 0.73 -17.20
CA LEU A 345 3.12 2.05 -17.64
C LEU A 345 4.30 2.51 -16.79
N MET A 346 4.18 2.44 -15.46
CA MET A 346 5.25 2.86 -14.53
C MET A 346 6.52 2.03 -14.71
N LEU A 347 6.40 0.73 -14.99
CA LEU A 347 7.53 -0.17 -15.27
C LEU A 347 8.14 0.02 -16.67
N GLY A 348 7.56 0.86 -17.52
CA GLY A 348 7.98 1.05 -18.91
C GLY A 348 7.53 -0.04 -19.89
N TRP A 349 6.70 -0.99 -19.45
CA TRP A 349 6.24 -2.13 -20.25
C TRP A 349 5.09 -1.81 -21.20
N LEU A 350 4.35 -0.73 -20.94
CA LEU A 350 3.19 -0.33 -21.73
C LEU A 350 3.28 1.14 -22.15
N ARG A 351 3.06 1.40 -23.44
CA ARG A 351 2.88 2.76 -23.97
C ARG A 351 1.41 2.98 -24.36
N PRO A 352 0.65 3.82 -23.64
CA PRO A 352 -0.73 4.13 -23.95
C PRO A 352 -0.85 5.14 -25.09
N LYS A 353 -2.03 5.24 -25.69
CA LYS A 353 -2.37 6.41 -26.51
C LYS A 353 -2.56 7.62 -25.61
N ILE A 354 -1.78 8.67 -25.84
CA ILE A 354 -1.98 9.96 -25.15
C ILE A 354 -3.14 10.73 -25.78
N ILE A 355 -4.10 11.12 -24.96
CA ILE A 355 -5.23 12.00 -25.28
C ILE A 355 -4.99 13.30 -24.52
N ARG A 356 -4.87 14.41 -25.25
CA ARG A 356 -4.59 15.73 -24.66
C ARG A 356 -5.88 16.55 -24.57
N PRO A 357 -6.01 17.45 -23.59
CA PRO A 357 -7.07 18.45 -23.55
C PRO A 357 -6.84 19.55 -24.62
N PRO A 358 -7.91 20.19 -25.15
CA PRO A 358 -7.79 21.25 -26.15
C PRO A 358 -6.90 22.42 -25.73
N ALA A 359 -6.97 22.81 -24.45
CA ALA A 359 -6.14 23.86 -23.87
C ALA A 359 -4.62 23.58 -23.95
N PHE A 360 -4.23 22.33 -24.19
CA PHE A 360 -2.83 21.90 -24.26
C PHE A 360 -2.51 21.15 -25.57
N GLY A 361 -3.21 21.53 -26.65
CA GLY A 361 -2.94 21.05 -28.02
C GLY A 361 -3.65 19.75 -28.41
N GLY A 362 -4.65 19.32 -27.64
CA GLY A 362 -5.55 18.22 -27.99
C GLY A 362 -6.69 18.63 -28.92
N GLU A 363 -7.41 17.65 -29.47
CA GLU A 363 -8.64 17.91 -30.21
C GLU A 363 -9.86 17.81 -29.29
N LYS A 364 -10.94 18.54 -29.62
CA LYS A 364 -12.19 18.51 -28.85
C LYS A 364 -12.83 17.12 -28.78
N VAL A 365 -12.68 16.35 -29.86
CA VAL A 365 -13.16 14.97 -29.95
C VAL A 365 -12.05 14.09 -30.51
N GLN A 366 -11.70 13.03 -29.80
CA GLN A 366 -10.72 12.03 -30.21
C GLN A 366 -11.31 10.63 -30.07
N SER A 367 -10.73 9.63 -30.74
CA SER A 367 -11.17 8.25 -30.51
C SER A 367 -10.05 7.24 -30.69
N VAL A 368 -10.19 6.11 -30.00
CA VAL A 368 -9.29 4.96 -30.10
C VAL A 368 -10.11 3.67 -30.13
N TYR A 369 -9.54 2.62 -30.70
CA TYR A 369 -9.99 1.27 -30.41
C TYR A 369 -9.17 0.70 -29.26
N LEU A 370 -9.84 0.21 -28.23
CA LEU A 370 -9.19 -0.60 -27.20
C LEU A 370 -9.32 -2.08 -27.54
N ARG A 371 -8.23 -2.82 -27.35
CA ARG A 371 -8.18 -4.28 -27.33
C ARG A 371 -7.99 -4.78 -25.89
N THR A 372 -8.18 -6.07 -25.65
CA THR A 372 -7.99 -6.66 -24.32
C THR A 372 -6.55 -6.44 -23.84
N LEU A 373 -6.38 -5.95 -22.61
CA LEU A 373 -5.08 -5.69 -22.00
C LEU A 373 -4.20 -6.96 -21.95
N ASP A 374 -4.85 -8.10 -21.75
CA ASP A 374 -4.30 -9.44 -21.59
C ASP A 374 -4.02 -10.18 -22.90
N ASP A 375 -4.28 -9.57 -24.07
CA ASP A 375 -3.91 -10.24 -25.32
C ASP A 375 -2.40 -10.54 -25.31
N ALA A 376 -1.98 -11.70 -25.81
CA ALA A 376 -0.57 -12.08 -25.85
C ALA A 376 0.34 -11.02 -26.53
N PRO A 377 1.65 -10.98 -26.21
CA PRO A 377 2.57 -10.00 -26.79
C PRO A 377 2.64 -10.12 -28.33
N ASP A 378 2.57 -8.99 -29.03
CA ASP A 378 2.68 -8.95 -30.49
C ASP A 378 4.14 -8.82 -30.93
N ALA A 379 4.47 -9.34 -32.11
CA ALA A 379 5.72 -8.98 -32.77
C ALA A 379 5.80 -7.45 -32.97
N PRO A 380 6.99 -6.83 -32.87
CA PRO A 380 7.13 -5.37 -32.92
C PRO A 380 6.46 -4.71 -34.14
N ASP A 381 6.58 -5.30 -35.32
CA ASP A 381 5.99 -4.78 -36.56
C ASP A 381 4.47 -4.78 -36.49
N ARG A 382 3.88 -5.89 -36.01
CA ARG A 382 2.45 -6.01 -35.80
C ARG A 382 1.94 -5.02 -34.75
N ALA A 383 2.69 -4.81 -33.66
CA ALA A 383 2.34 -3.83 -32.64
C ALA A 383 2.28 -2.41 -33.25
N ARG A 384 3.26 -2.04 -34.08
CA ARG A 384 3.27 -0.76 -34.80
C ARG A 384 2.11 -0.64 -35.79
N ASP A 385 1.81 -1.69 -36.54
CA ASP A 385 0.69 -1.71 -37.49
C ASP A 385 -0.66 -1.51 -36.79
N LEU A 386 -0.86 -2.17 -35.65
CA LEU A 386 -2.08 -2.01 -34.85
C LEU A 386 -2.21 -0.61 -34.27
N GLN A 387 -1.12 -0.04 -33.75
CA GLN A 387 -1.11 1.34 -33.26
C GLN A 387 -1.39 2.35 -34.39
N ALA A 388 -0.80 2.14 -35.57
CA ALA A 388 -1.06 2.95 -36.76
C ALA A 388 -2.52 2.85 -37.22
N ALA A 389 -3.14 1.67 -37.05
CA ALA A 389 -4.57 1.45 -37.27
C ALA A 389 -5.48 1.96 -36.11
N GLY A 390 -4.91 2.62 -35.11
CA GLY A 390 -5.64 3.21 -33.99
C GLY A 390 -6.09 2.22 -32.91
N VAL A 391 -5.50 1.03 -32.85
CA VAL A 391 -5.78 -0.01 -31.85
C VAL A 391 -4.72 0.00 -30.76
N TRP A 392 -5.15 0.22 -29.53
CA TRP A 392 -4.30 0.40 -28.36
C TRP A 392 -4.73 -0.53 -27.22
N ARG A 393 -3.80 -0.90 -26.34
CA ARG A 393 -4.12 -1.65 -25.10
C ARG A 393 -4.65 -0.75 -24.00
N ALA A 394 -4.20 0.51 -23.98
CA ALA A 394 -4.64 1.52 -23.04
C ALA A 394 -4.60 2.93 -23.66
N ALA A 395 -5.35 3.85 -23.06
CA ALA A 395 -5.32 5.27 -23.37
C ALA A 395 -5.15 6.09 -22.09
N LEU A 396 -4.20 7.03 -22.10
CA LEU A 396 -3.97 7.98 -21.01
C LEU A 396 -4.56 9.33 -21.42
N VAL A 397 -5.51 9.82 -20.62
CA VAL A 397 -6.14 11.12 -20.81
C VAL A 397 -5.51 12.08 -19.82
N ALA A 398 -4.65 12.96 -20.31
CA ALA A 398 -4.09 14.03 -19.50
C ALA A 398 -5.20 15.02 -19.16
N LEU A 399 -5.27 15.46 -17.90
CA LEU A 399 -6.21 16.49 -17.45
C LEU A 399 -5.44 17.78 -17.16
N PRO A 400 -6.08 18.96 -17.27
CA PRO A 400 -5.46 20.22 -16.83
C PRO A 400 -4.92 20.10 -15.40
N PRO A 401 -3.63 20.42 -15.15
CA PRO A 401 -3.03 20.29 -13.82
C PRO A 401 -3.81 20.99 -12.72
N LYS A 402 -3.73 20.47 -11.49
CA LYS A 402 -4.36 21.08 -10.32
C LYS A 402 -3.34 21.44 -9.23
N THR A 403 -3.78 22.19 -8.24
CA THR A 403 -2.94 22.62 -7.11
C THR A 403 -3.27 21.81 -5.86
N ARG A 404 -2.27 21.15 -5.25
CA ARG A 404 -2.33 20.62 -3.87
C ARG A 404 -1.93 21.73 -2.90
N VAL A 405 -2.77 21.99 -1.90
CA VAL A 405 -2.40 22.81 -0.74
C VAL A 405 -1.92 21.86 0.35
N LEU A 406 -0.68 22.03 0.80
CA LEU A 406 -0.07 21.26 1.88
C LEU A 406 0.15 22.20 3.08
N ASP A 407 -0.63 22.00 4.15
CA ASP A 407 -0.49 22.70 5.43
C ASP A 407 0.21 21.76 6.43
N VAL A 408 1.52 21.95 6.66
CA VAL A 408 2.35 21.04 7.46
C VAL A 408 2.27 21.37 8.96
N ALA A 409 2.41 22.64 9.31
CA ALA A 409 2.35 23.10 10.69
C ALA A 409 1.88 24.56 10.78
N PRO A 410 1.16 24.96 11.84
CA PRO A 410 0.82 26.36 12.07
C PRO A 410 2.08 27.14 12.51
N LEU A 411 2.66 27.93 11.60
CA LEU A 411 3.68 28.92 11.95
C LEU A 411 3.00 30.23 12.41
N PRO A 412 3.28 30.74 13.62
CA PRO A 412 2.69 32.01 14.08
C PRO A 412 3.10 33.22 13.22
N LYS A 413 4.33 33.19 12.69
CA LYS A 413 4.92 34.17 11.79
C LYS A 413 6.20 33.58 11.19
N GLY A 414 6.66 34.11 10.07
CA GLY A 414 7.98 33.80 9.54
C GLY A 414 8.06 32.55 8.68
N ARG A 415 9.26 31.96 8.59
CA ARG A 415 9.59 30.78 7.78
C ARG A 415 10.34 29.76 8.63
N ALA A 416 10.17 28.48 8.29
CA ALA A 416 10.94 27.38 8.85
C ALA A 416 11.57 26.56 7.72
N LEU A 417 12.61 25.78 8.03
CA LEU A 417 13.11 24.75 7.12
C LEU A 417 12.23 23.52 7.20
N TYR A 418 11.80 23.03 6.04
CA TYR A 418 10.94 21.87 5.88
C TYR A 418 11.64 20.79 5.06
N SER A 419 11.53 19.53 5.50
CA SER A 419 12.14 18.38 4.83
C SER A 419 11.52 18.01 3.49
N GLY A 420 10.26 18.36 3.26
CA GLY A 420 9.42 17.67 2.28
C GLY A 420 8.85 16.36 2.83
N GLN A 421 7.91 15.78 2.08
CA GLN A 421 7.30 14.48 2.34
C GLN A 421 7.40 13.56 1.11
N GLY A 422 7.43 12.25 1.34
CA GLY A 422 7.50 11.21 0.31
C GLY A 422 8.26 9.96 0.79
N ASN A 423 8.30 8.94 -0.08
CA ASN A 423 8.98 7.68 0.18
C ASN A 423 10.49 7.79 -0.11
N ASP A 424 11.30 6.88 0.44
CA ASP A 424 12.74 6.69 0.24
C ASP A 424 13.59 7.97 0.35
N LEU A 425 13.20 8.92 1.21
CA LEU A 425 13.88 10.20 1.34
C LEU A 425 15.19 10.06 2.12
N ASN A 426 16.20 10.83 1.70
CA ASN A 426 17.40 11.09 2.48
C ASN A 426 17.79 12.56 2.31
N ARG A 427 17.36 13.40 3.26
CA ARG A 427 17.41 14.87 3.16
C ARG A 427 18.29 15.42 4.27
N ILE A 428 19.13 16.42 3.97
CA ILE A 428 20.11 16.95 4.91
C ILE A 428 19.98 18.47 5.01
N VAL A 429 20.05 18.98 6.23
CA VAL A 429 20.45 20.37 6.50
C VAL A 429 21.72 20.35 7.33
N GLU A 430 22.78 20.99 6.85
CA GLU A 430 24.10 21.03 7.48
C GLU A 430 24.51 22.48 7.79
N LEU A 431 25.01 22.69 9.00
CA LEU A 431 25.65 23.90 9.49
C LEU A 431 27.16 23.66 9.64
N ARG A 432 27.97 24.55 9.07
CA ARG A 432 29.43 24.59 9.29
C ARG A 432 29.80 25.69 10.26
N VAL A 433 30.59 25.37 11.27
CA VAL A 433 30.98 26.31 12.32
C VAL A 433 32.46 26.17 12.69
N ASP A 434 33.13 27.31 12.86
CA ASP A 434 34.51 27.35 13.35
C ASP A 434 34.53 27.60 14.86
N LEU A 435 34.90 26.57 15.62
CA LEU A 435 34.99 26.60 17.08
C LEU A 435 36.43 26.51 17.59
N ARG A 436 37.44 26.61 16.71
CA ARG A 436 38.86 26.44 17.07
C ARG A 436 39.33 27.39 18.16
N ASP A 437 38.87 28.65 18.09
CA ASP A 437 39.23 29.70 19.06
C ASP A 437 38.18 29.87 20.17
N LYS A 438 37.22 28.94 20.30
CA LYS A 438 36.12 29.04 21.26
C LYS A 438 36.35 28.10 22.43
N GLN A 439 36.05 28.57 23.64
CA GLN A 439 36.18 27.80 24.88
C GLN A 439 34.87 27.86 25.67
N GLY A 440 34.59 26.79 26.43
CA GLY A 440 33.40 26.65 27.27
C GLY A 440 32.32 25.77 26.64
N PRO A 441 31.21 25.54 27.36
CA PRO A 441 30.18 24.60 26.92
C PRO A 441 29.54 25.02 25.59
N VAL A 442 29.38 24.08 24.67
CA VAL A 442 28.72 24.25 23.38
C VAL A 442 27.33 23.66 23.46
N ARG A 443 26.30 24.46 23.17
CA ARG A 443 24.90 24.02 23.22
C ARG A 443 24.18 24.38 21.94
N LEU A 444 23.54 23.40 21.32
CA LEU A 444 22.62 23.59 20.21
C LEU A 444 21.20 23.46 20.72
N SER A 445 20.31 24.35 20.29
CA SER A 445 18.86 24.20 20.46
C SER A 445 18.15 24.69 19.22
N PHE A 446 16.98 24.14 18.92
CA PHE A 446 16.13 24.58 17.82
C PHE A 446 14.68 24.26 18.14
N ALA A 447 13.75 25.04 17.61
CA ALA A 447 12.35 24.66 17.56
C ALA A 447 12.17 23.56 16.50
N ALA A 448 11.41 22.53 16.83
CA ALA A 448 11.15 21.42 15.93
C ALA A 448 9.68 20.99 15.98
N PHE A 449 9.14 20.64 14.82
CA PHE A 449 7.84 20.02 14.64
C PHE A 449 8.01 18.83 13.72
N TRP A 450 7.50 17.66 14.10
CA TRP A 450 7.52 16.50 13.22
C TRP A 450 6.27 15.66 13.38
N SER A 451 5.81 15.12 12.25
CA SER A 451 4.83 14.05 12.16
C SER A 451 5.32 13.13 11.07
N ILE A 452 5.97 12.04 11.48
CA ILE A 452 6.65 11.06 10.61
C ILE A 452 6.31 9.65 11.08
N GLU A 453 6.47 8.64 10.22
CA GLU A 453 6.08 7.29 10.60
C GLU A 453 6.90 6.77 11.79
N ALA A 454 6.21 6.41 12.87
CA ALA A 454 6.84 6.04 14.13
C ALA A 454 7.56 4.69 14.03
N GLY A 455 8.88 4.69 14.29
CA GLY A 455 9.70 3.47 14.22
C GLY A 455 10.23 3.13 12.82
N TRP A 456 9.82 3.85 11.77
CA TRP A 456 10.20 3.60 10.38
C TRP A 456 10.90 4.82 9.77
N ASP A 457 10.30 6.00 9.90
CA ASP A 457 10.91 7.27 9.52
C ASP A 457 11.68 7.87 10.69
N PHE A 458 12.86 8.44 10.40
CA PHE A 458 13.70 9.03 11.43
C PHE A 458 14.39 10.32 11.00
N ALA A 459 14.58 11.22 11.96
CA ALA A 459 15.53 12.32 11.83
C ALA A 459 16.63 12.26 12.91
N TYR A 460 17.88 12.45 12.50
CA TYR A 460 19.06 12.38 13.38
C TYR A 460 19.81 13.69 13.42
N LEU A 461 20.18 14.15 14.62
CA LEU A 461 21.23 15.16 14.77
C LEU A 461 22.59 14.47 14.77
N GLU A 462 23.47 14.88 13.89
CA GLU A 462 24.80 14.31 13.72
C GLU A 462 25.87 15.40 13.71
N THR A 463 27.05 15.11 14.25
CA THR A 463 28.18 16.05 14.25
C THR A 463 29.46 15.40 13.75
N SER A 464 30.36 16.24 13.23
CA SER A 464 31.66 15.85 12.70
C SER A 464 32.71 16.90 13.04
N THR A 465 33.92 16.45 13.38
CA THR A 465 35.11 17.28 13.63
C THR A 465 36.23 17.03 12.62
N ASP A 466 35.97 16.21 11.60
CA ASP A 466 36.89 15.77 10.55
C ASP A 466 36.34 16.11 9.16
N ASP A 467 35.73 17.28 9.04
CA ASP A 467 35.16 17.80 7.79
C ASP A 467 34.10 16.91 7.11
N GLY A 468 33.41 16.09 7.89
CA GLY A 468 32.33 15.21 7.44
C GLY A 468 32.79 13.84 6.97
N HIS A 469 34.04 13.46 7.22
CA HIS A 469 34.54 12.10 6.96
C HIS A 469 33.86 11.07 7.88
N THR A 470 33.66 11.41 9.16
CA THR A 470 32.88 10.60 10.10
C THR A 470 31.80 11.42 10.77
N TRP A 471 30.68 10.78 11.12
CA TRP A 471 29.52 11.41 11.74
C TRP A 471 29.14 10.68 13.02
N THR A 472 28.87 11.43 14.08
CA THR A 472 28.40 10.89 15.36
C THR A 472 26.99 11.38 15.65
N ARG A 473 26.04 10.45 15.84
CA ARG A 473 24.67 10.75 16.26
C ARG A 473 24.63 11.30 17.68
N ARG A 474 23.76 12.29 17.92
CA ARG A 474 23.62 12.98 19.20
C ARG A 474 22.23 12.80 19.75
N LEU A 475 22.17 12.50 21.05
CA LEU A 475 20.92 12.49 21.79
C LEU A 475 20.68 13.85 22.45
N PRO A 476 19.42 14.28 22.56
CA PRO A 476 19.07 15.49 23.30
C PRO A 476 19.36 15.30 24.80
N GLU A 477 19.56 16.41 25.51
CA GLU A 477 19.72 16.44 26.97
C GLU A 477 18.45 15.89 27.67
N ASP A 478 17.27 16.16 27.11
CA ASP A 478 16.01 15.51 27.50
C ASP A 478 15.68 14.38 26.52
N ARG A 479 15.87 13.14 26.99
CA ARG A 479 15.69 11.93 26.17
C ARG A 479 14.26 11.66 25.73
N ARG A 480 13.27 12.31 26.34
CA ARG A 480 11.85 12.14 25.98
C ARG A 480 11.51 12.62 24.57
N PHE A 481 12.35 13.44 23.95
CA PHE A 481 12.17 13.81 22.53
C PHE A 481 12.51 12.68 21.55
N MET A 482 13.15 11.59 22.00
CA MET A 482 13.47 10.41 21.19
C MET A 482 13.05 9.15 21.96
N PRO A 483 11.73 8.86 22.05
CA PRO A 483 11.20 7.78 22.89
C PRO A 483 11.44 6.37 22.31
N ALA A 484 11.82 6.27 21.04
CA ALA A 484 12.16 5.00 20.40
C ALA A 484 13.36 4.31 21.09
N LYS A 485 13.35 2.98 21.08
CA LYS A 485 14.42 2.16 21.70
C LYS A 485 15.65 2.02 20.82
N HIS A 486 15.47 2.12 19.51
CA HIS A 486 16.50 1.98 18.49
C HIS A 486 16.30 2.99 17.36
N GLY A 487 17.31 3.13 16.51
CA GLY A 487 17.21 3.87 15.24
C GLY A 487 16.71 2.97 14.09
N HIS A 488 16.75 3.53 12.89
CA HIS A 488 16.33 2.87 11.64
C HIS A 488 17.25 1.71 11.24
N ASP A 489 18.50 1.69 11.70
CA ASP A 489 19.51 0.69 11.28
C ASP A 489 19.57 -0.53 12.22
N GLY A 490 18.54 -0.74 13.06
CA GLY A 490 18.35 -1.95 13.87
C GLY A 490 18.47 -1.78 15.38
N GLU A 491 18.20 -2.86 16.13
CA GLU A 491 17.95 -2.87 17.59
C GLU A 491 19.04 -2.23 18.47
N ASP A 492 20.31 -2.32 18.08
CA ASP A 492 21.45 -1.83 18.87
C ASP A 492 21.89 -0.40 18.51
N THR A 493 21.11 0.32 17.70
CA THR A 493 21.47 1.66 17.21
C THR A 493 20.88 2.78 18.07
N LEU A 494 21.52 3.95 18.04
CA LEU A 494 20.99 5.13 18.72
C LEU A 494 19.68 5.60 18.04
N PRO A 495 18.63 5.92 18.83
CA PRO A 495 17.37 6.41 18.30
C PRO A 495 17.50 7.78 17.63
N GLY A 496 16.53 8.09 16.78
CA GLY A 496 16.31 9.42 16.22
C GLY A 496 14.97 9.99 16.65
N PHE A 497 14.67 11.19 16.18
CA PHE A 497 13.29 11.70 16.22
C PHE A 497 12.44 10.82 15.32
N THR A 498 11.29 10.39 15.82
CA THR A 498 10.30 9.57 15.09
C THR A 498 8.91 9.82 15.66
N GLY A 499 7.85 9.44 14.96
CA GLY A 499 6.46 9.59 15.41
C GLY A 499 5.99 11.05 15.46
N LEU A 500 5.42 11.47 16.59
CA LEU A 500 4.82 12.79 16.78
C LEU A 500 5.64 13.67 17.74
N SER A 501 5.94 14.90 17.34
CA SER A 501 6.61 15.84 18.22
C SER A 501 5.72 16.25 19.39
N GLY A 502 6.15 15.94 20.61
CA GLY A 502 5.36 16.17 21.84
C GLY A 502 4.78 14.89 22.44
N ASP A 503 4.77 13.77 21.71
CA ASP A 503 4.59 12.44 22.31
C ASP A 503 5.91 12.06 23.00
N PHE A 504 5.92 12.06 24.34
CA PHE A 504 7.13 11.91 25.15
C PHE A 504 7.35 10.49 25.69
N ASP A 505 6.34 9.63 25.63
CA ASP A 505 6.45 8.22 25.99
C ASP A 505 6.38 7.27 24.79
N GLY A 506 6.07 7.81 23.60
CA GLY A 506 6.06 7.10 22.34
C GLY A 506 4.87 6.15 22.22
N ASP A 507 3.76 6.38 22.93
CA ASP A 507 2.59 5.50 22.88
C ASP A 507 1.65 5.77 21.68
N GLY A 508 1.95 6.80 20.88
CA GLY A 508 1.14 7.27 19.75
C GLY A 508 0.20 8.43 20.11
N LYS A 509 0.25 8.95 21.34
CA LYS A 509 -0.55 10.09 21.79
C LYS A 509 0.37 11.22 22.25
N ASN A 510 0.05 12.43 21.80
CA ASN A 510 0.70 13.65 22.25
C ASN A 510 -0.09 14.27 23.40
N GLU A 511 0.24 13.91 24.64
CA GLU A 511 -0.35 14.50 25.86
C GLU A 511 -0.07 15.99 26.00
N ASN A 512 0.98 16.48 25.32
CA ASN A 512 1.36 17.90 25.35
C ASN A 512 0.53 18.73 24.37
N HIS A 513 -0.23 18.10 23.47
CA HIS A 513 -1.17 18.81 22.62
C HIS A 513 -2.37 19.32 23.43
N LYS A 514 -2.70 20.61 23.25
CA LYS A 514 -3.86 21.21 23.92
C LYS A 514 -5.15 20.50 23.50
N GLY A 515 -5.87 19.95 24.48
CA GLY A 515 -7.13 19.24 24.24
C GLY A 515 -6.97 17.74 24.01
N CYS A 516 -5.76 17.18 24.13
CA CYS A 516 -5.59 15.74 24.21
C CYS A 516 -6.20 15.21 25.53
N ASP A 517 -6.99 14.13 25.42
CA ASP A 517 -7.43 13.29 26.54
C ASP A 517 -6.80 11.90 26.36
N PRO A 518 -5.69 11.59 27.06
CA PRO A 518 -4.94 10.35 26.83
C PRO A 518 -5.73 9.09 27.22
N LYS A 519 -6.79 9.23 28.04
CA LYS A 519 -7.66 8.11 28.41
C LYS A 519 -8.66 7.76 27.31
N LYS A 520 -8.87 8.66 26.35
CA LYS A 520 -9.75 8.40 25.23
C LYS A 520 -9.08 7.40 24.27
N PRO A 521 -9.76 6.31 23.88
CA PRO A 521 -9.25 5.38 22.88
C PRO A 521 -9.00 6.09 21.55
N LEU A 522 -7.93 5.70 20.86
CA LEU A 522 -7.69 6.06 19.47
C LEU A 522 -8.60 5.24 18.56
N ALA A 523 -9.20 5.90 17.57
CA ALA A 523 -9.92 5.22 16.50
C ALA A 523 -8.92 4.50 15.59
N HIS A 524 -9.24 3.30 15.13
CA HIS A 524 -8.37 2.48 14.29
C HIS A 524 -9.10 2.02 13.02
N GLY A 525 -8.35 1.89 11.92
CA GLY A 525 -8.88 1.49 10.61
C GLY A 525 -10.02 2.40 10.14
N GLU A 526 -11.10 1.81 9.62
CA GLU A 526 -12.25 2.58 9.12
C GLU A 526 -12.93 3.46 10.18
N GLU A 527 -12.73 3.21 11.48
CA GLU A 527 -13.30 4.10 12.49
C GLU A 527 -12.76 5.52 12.40
N ARG A 528 -11.55 5.69 11.85
CA ARG A 528 -10.96 7.00 11.56
C ARG A 528 -11.73 7.75 10.47
N ALA A 529 -12.37 7.02 9.56
CA ALA A 529 -12.96 7.60 8.37
C ALA A 529 -14.17 8.48 8.70
N GLY A 530 -14.03 9.79 8.48
CA GLY A 530 -15.07 10.79 8.76
C GLY A 530 -15.08 11.32 10.19
N LEU A 531 -14.17 10.88 11.06
CA LEU A 531 -13.94 11.51 12.36
C LEU A 531 -13.06 12.75 12.21
N ALA A 532 -13.28 13.72 13.12
CA ALA A 532 -12.32 14.79 13.31
C ALA A 532 -11.00 14.22 13.85
N VAL A 533 -9.87 14.77 13.41
CA VAL A 533 -8.55 14.37 13.90
C VAL A 533 -8.51 14.49 15.41
N ASN A 534 -8.09 13.42 16.10
CA ASN A 534 -7.95 13.44 17.54
C ASN A 534 -6.85 14.43 17.93
N PRO A 535 -7.07 15.36 18.88
CA PRO A 535 -6.01 16.24 19.35
C PRO A 535 -4.76 15.50 19.87
N CYS A 536 -4.90 14.27 20.37
CA CYS A 536 -3.75 13.47 20.76
C CYS A 536 -2.91 12.97 19.57
N GLU A 537 -3.46 12.94 18.35
CA GLU A 537 -2.72 12.51 17.14
C GLU A 537 -2.05 13.71 16.44
N LEU A 538 -2.12 14.92 17.01
CA LEU A 538 -1.53 16.14 16.45
C LEU A 538 -0.18 16.44 17.10
N ALA A 539 0.83 16.64 16.26
CA ALA A 539 2.14 17.11 16.69
C ALA A 539 2.12 18.54 17.26
N THR A 540 3.13 18.88 18.05
CA THR A 540 3.34 20.19 18.68
C THR A 540 4.78 20.64 18.55
N TRP A 541 5.02 21.94 18.44
CA TRP A 541 6.37 22.50 18.47
C TRP A 541 7.06 22.21 19.81
N VAL A 542 8.23 21.60 19.75
CA VAL A 542 9.10 21.32 20.91
C VAL A 542 10.48 21.95 20.70
N ARG A 543 11.29 22.00 21.75
CA ARG A 543 12.62 22.64 21.69
C ARG A 543 13.71 21.73 22.25
N PRO A 544 14.18 20.71 21.49
CA PRO A 544 15.29 19.88 21.92
C PRO A 544 16.57 20.70 22.09
N ARG A 545 17.39 20.30 23.06
CA ARG A 545 18.70 20.90 23.36
C ARG A 545 19.75 19.81 23.42
N PHE A 546 20.93 20.09 22.88
CA PHE A 546 22.04 19.15 22.76
C PHE A 546 23.31 19.73 23.35
N ALA A 547 24.01 18.92 24.14
CA ALA A 547 25.38 19.19 24.60
C ALA A 547 26.38 18.71 23.54
N LEU A 548 27.15 19.63 22.97
CA LEU A 548 28.10 19.38 21.88
C LEU A 548 29.52 19.82 22.28
N ASP A 549 29.87 19.65 23.56
CA ASP A 549 31.09 20.17 24.17
C ASP A 549 32.36 19.64 23.50
N ASP A 550 32.29 18.47 22.87
CA ASP A 550 33.34 17.85 22.08
C ASP A 550 33.67 18.59 20.77
N LEU A 551 32.82 19.51 20.33
CA LEU A 551 33.09 20.35 19.15
C LEU A 551 33.99 21.56 19.47
N ALA A 552 34.15 21.94 20.74
CA ALA A 552 35.00 23.05 21.13
C ALA A 552 36.46 22.79 20.72
N GLY A 553 37.12 23.78 20.13
CA GLY A 553 38.49 23.65 19.63
C GLY A 553 38.61 23.04 18.22
N HIS A 554 37.49 22.68 17.58
CA HIS A 554 37.48 22.08 16.24
C HIS A 554 36.80 22.98 15.21
N GLN A 555 37.13 22.78 13.93
CA GLN A 555 36.24 23.17 12.84
C GLN A 555 35.19 22.06 12.70
N ALA A 556 33.93 22.38 12.99
CA ALA A 556 32.88 21.38 13.16
C ALA A 556 31.79 21.52 12.10
N ARG A 557 31.15 20.38 11.82
CA ARG A 557 29.91 20.31 11.05
C ARG A 557 28.82 19.70 11.92
N VAL A 558 27.62 20.25 11.81
CA VAL A 558 26.43 19.78 12.51
C VAL A 558 25.35 19.60 11.45
N ARG A 559 24.70 18.44 11.38
CA ARG A 559 23.62 18.22 10.43
C ARG A 559 22.40 17.58 11.08
N LEU A 560 21.23 17.90 10.54
CA LEU A 560 20.01 17.11 10.70
C LEU A 560 19.82 16.31 9.42
N ARG A 561 19.73 14.99 9.54
CA ARG A 561 19.45 14.07 8.43
C ARG A 561 18.06 13.48 8.62
N TYR A 562 17.17 13.64 7.65
CA TYR A 562 15.83 13.06 7.63
C TYR A 562 15.79 11.90 6.62
N PHE A 563 15.30 10.76 7.07
CA PHE A 563 15.19 9.51 6.34
C PHE A 563 13.75 9.01 6.37
N THR A 564 13.25 8.54 5.22
CA THR A 564 11.98 7.80 5.14
C THR A 564 12.17 6.45 4.48
N ASP A 565 11.34 5.48 4.88
CA ASP A 565 11.30 4.16 4.27
C ASP A 565 10.52 4.18 2.92
N MET A 566 10.24 3.01 2.36
CA MET A 566 9.63 2.88 1.04
C MET A 566 8.10 3.13 1.00
N ALA A 567 7.45 3.43 2.12
CA ALA A 567 5.99 3.55 2.19
C ALA A 567 5.52 4.59 3.24
N ALA A 568 4.20 4.66 3.42
CA ALA A 568 3.51 5.45 4.45
C ALA A 568 4.00 6.92 4.56
N VAL A 569 3.57 7.76 3.62
CA VAL A 569 3.95 9.17 3.60
C VAL A 569 3.25 9.98 4.70
N MET A 570 4.04 10.61 5.56
CA MET A 570 3.60 11.52 6.63
C MET A 570 4.11 12.96 6.40
N PRO A 571 3.55 13.98 7.10
CA PRO A 571 3.85 15.40 6.83
C PRO A 571 5.32 15.83 6.94
N GLY A 572 6.21 15.04 7.54
CA GLY A 572 7.65 15.33 7.60
C GLY A 572 8.08 16.14 8.82
N ILE A 573 9.23 16.83 8.71
CA ILE A 573 9.85 17.61 9.79
C ILE A 573 10.05 19.07 9.39
N LEU A 574 9.73 19.98 10.31
CA LEU A 574 10.16 21.38 10.29
C LEU A 574 11.12 21.69 11.43
N ILE A 575 12.11 22.53 11.14
CA ILE A 575 12.98 23.15 12.14
C ILE A 575 13.04 24.66 11.98
N ASP A 576 13.15 25.35 13.11
CA ASP A 576 13.21 26.81 13.19
C ASP A 576 14.00 27.26 14.44
N ASP A 577 14.26 28.56 14.58
CA ASP A 577 14.94 29.19 15.73
C ASP A 577 16.22 28.46 16.16
N VAL A 578 17.10 28.12 15.21
CA VAL A 578 18.33 27.38 15.48
C VAL A 578 19.33 28.29 16.19
N LYS A 579 19.71 27.89 17.40
CA LYS A 579 20.66 28.61 18.24
C LYS A 579 21.83 27.71 18.64
N LEU A 580 23.04 28.13 18.27
CA LEU A 580 24.29 27.52 18.74
C LEU A 580 24.99 28.49 19.68
N GLU A 581 25.17 28.09 20.94
CA GLU A 581 25.79 28.90 21.99
C GLU A 581 27.13 28.30 22.41
N VAL A 582 28.12 29.16 22.68
CA VAL A 582 29.39 28.76 23.30
C VAL A 582 29.64 29.61 24.54
N GLY A 583 29.83 28.97 25.69
CA GLY A 583 29.99 29.67 26.97
C GLY A 583 28.79 30.57 27.32
N GLY A 584 27.58 30.19 26.90
CA GLY A 584 26.34 30.93 27.12
C GLY A 584 26.13 32.13 26.19
N LYS A 585 26.97 32.33 25.17
CA LYS A 585 26.80 33.37 24.15
C LYS A 585 26.41 32.77 22.82
N ALA A 586 25.39 33.33 22.17
CA ALA A 586 24.98 32.91 20.83
C ALA A 586 26.09 33.17 19.81
N LEU A 587 26.48 32.13 19.08
CA LEU A 587 27.36 32.18 17.91
C LEU A 587 26.56 32.11 16.61
N ILE A 588 25.51 31.28 16.60
CA ILE A 588 24.50 31.20 15.55
C ILE A 588 23.14 31.44 16.20
N ASP A 589 22.32 32.24 15.53
CA ASP A 589 20.93 32.54 15.87
C ASP A 589 20.21 32.73 14.53
N GLU A 590 19.56 31.67 14.04
CA GLU A 590 18.98 31.59 12.70
C GLU A 590 17.50 31.23 12.81
N ASN A 591 16.65 32.07 12.21
CA ASN A 591 15.19 31.95 12.20
C ASN A 591 14.61 31.80 10.78
N PHE A 592 15.47 31.64 9.76
CA PHE A 592 15.12 31.37 8.36
C PHE A 592 14.19 32.37 7.66
N ASP A 593 13.89 33.50 8.29
CA ASP A 593 13.04 34.56 7.77
C ASP A 593 13.71 35.32 6.62
N ASP A 594 15.03 35.49 6.71
CA ASP A 594 15.86 36.20 5.74
C ASP A 594 16.54 35.23 4.76
N ASN A 595 17.51 35.73 3.98
CA ASN A 595 18.34 34.88 3.15
C ASN A 595 19.21 33.98 4.04
N ILE A 596 19.08 32.66 3.84
CA ILE A 596 19.86 31.65 4.55
C ILE A 596 21.36 31.95 4.39
N GLY A 597 22.05 32.09 5.53
CA GLY A 597 23.47 32.44 5.56
C GLY A 597 24.37 31.39 4.88
N ARG A 598 25.57 31.81 4.46
CA ARG A 598 26.57 30.95 3.77
C ARG A 598 27.08 29.76 4.60
N ALA A 599 26.80 29.74 5.91
CA ALA A 599 27.20 28.65 6.81
C ALA A 599 26.33 27.39 6.64
N TRP A 600 25.19 27.51 5.96
CA TRP A 600 24.23 26.43 5.77
C TRP A 600 24.37 25.77 4.39
N ARG A 601 24.23 24.45 4.36
CA ARG A 601 24.02 23.65 3.16
C ARG A 601 22.68 22.93 3.30
N LEU A 602 21.79 23.18 2.36
CA LEU A 602 20.52 22.45 2.24
C LEU A 602 20.63 21.42 1.13
N ASP A 603 20.28 20.18 1.45
CA ASP A 603 20.12 19.08 0.51
C ASP A 603 18.69 18.54 0.63
N GLY A 604 17.83 19.10 -0.21
CA GLY A 604 16.41 18.78 -0.30
C GLY A 604 15.49 19.36 0.80
N PHE A 605 16.03 19.95 1.87
CA PHE A 605 15.25 20.84 2.74
C PHE A 605 14.94 22.17 2.03
N ILE A 606 13.78 22.76 2.31
CA ILE A 606 13.35 24.05 1.75
C ILE A 606 12.87 25.01 2.85
N ALA A 607 13.18 26.30 2.73
CA ALA A 607 12.64 27.32 3.62
C ALA A 607 11.26 27.78 3.15
N GLY A 608 10.24 27.70 3.99
CA GLY A 608 8.86 28.08 3.66
C GLY A 608 7.99 28.42 4.86
N THR A 609 6.73 28.75 4.62
CA THR A 609 5.79 29.25 5.63
C THR A 609 5.02 28.13 6.35
N GLY A 610 5.41 26.87 6.16
CA GLY A 610 4.63 25.70 6.61
C GLY A 610 3.39 25.43 5.77
N ARG A 611 3.11 26.25 4.75
CA ARG A 611 2.04 26.07 3.76
C ARG A 611 2.61 26.13 2.34
N TYR A 612 2.32 25.13 1.53
CA TYR A 612 2.84 25.00 0.16
C TYR A 612 1.71 24.79 -0.84
N GLU A 613 1.74 25.55 -1.94
CA GLU A 613 0.86 25.36 -3.09
C GLU A 613 1.66 24.68 -4.20
N ILE A 614 1.32 23.43 -4.51
CA ILE A 614 2.10 22.56 -5.38
C ILE A 614 1.27 22.21 -6.61
N LEU A 615 1.81 22.48 -7.80
CA LEU A 615 1.20 22.02 -9.04
C LEU A 615 1.41 20.52 -9.20
N VAL A 616 0.34 19.75 -9.32
CA VAL A 616 0.37 18.28 -9.38
C VAL A 616 -0.36 17.75 -10.62
N PRO A 617 0.16 16.68 -11.26
CA PRO A 617 -0.50 16.07 -12.40
C PRO A 617 -1.68 15.23 -11.95
N HIS A 618 -2.67 15.06 -12.82
CA HIS A 618 -3.69 14.02 -12.68
C HIS A 618 -4.19 13.60 -14.06
N TYR A 619 -4.67 12.36 -14.19
CA TYR A 619 -5.05 11.78 -15.47
C TYR A 619 -5.96 10.57 -15.31
N TYR A 620 -6.71 10.25 -16.38
CA TYR A 620 -7.39 8.96 -16.50
C TYR A 620 -6.54 7.97 -17.30
N LEU A 621 -6.64 6.68 -16.97
CA LEU A 621 -6.08 5.59 -17.75
C LEU A 621 -7.17 4.54 -18.03
N LEU A 622 -7.48 4.33 -19.30
CA LEU A 622 -8.53 3.42 -19.72
C LEU A 622 -7.93 2.15 -20.32
N GLU A 623 -8.46 1.00 -19.93
CA GLU A 623 -8.04 -0.33 -20.38
C GLU A 623 -9.27 -1.24 -20.58
N PHE A 624 -9.23 -2.15 -21.54
CA PHE A 624 -10.29 -3.16 -21.70
C PHE A 624 -9.89 -4.46 -21.01
N ARG A 625 -10.73 -4.93 -20.09
CA ARG A 625 -10.52 -6.15 -19.29
C ARG A 625 -11.62 -7.16 -19.59
N ASP A 626 -11.25 -8.43 -19.70
CA ASP A 626 -12.18 -9.52 -19.97
C ASP A 626 -11.88 -10.74 -19.08
N PRO A 627 -12.56 -10.88 -17.94
CA PRO A 627 -12.39 -12.02 -17.03
C PRO A 627 -12.81 -13.38 -17.60
N TYR A 628 -13.41 -13.42 -18.78
CA TYR A 628 -13.86 -14.65 -19.44
C TYR A 628 -13.05 -14.95 -20.72
N GLY A 629 -12.19 -14.01 -21.13
CA GLY A 629 -11.23 -14.19 -22.21
C GLY A 629 -10.03 -15.02 -21.77
N ALA A 630 -9.09 -15.32 -22.67
CA ALA A 630 -7.86 -16.02 -22.31
C ALA A 630 -6.90 -15.10 -21.53
N GLY A 631 -6.22 -15.64 -20.51
CA GLY A 631 -5.16 -14.96 -19.77
C GLY A 631 -5.36 -14.98 -18.25
N TYR A 632 -4.65 -14.11 -17.54
CA TYR A 632 -4.60 -14.08 -16.08
C TYR A 632 -5.87 -13.48 -15.44
N ASP A 633 -6.63 -12.63 -16.14
CA ASP A 633 -7.90 -12.12 -15.60
C ASP A 633 -8.98 -13.18 -15.44
N GLN A 634 -8.80 -14.38 -16.00
CA GLN A 634 -9.70 -15.49 -15.71
C GLN A 634 -9.79 -15.81 -14.22
N GLN A 635 -8.74 -15.49 -13.46
CA GLN A 635 -8.62 -15.88 -12.06
C GLN A 635 -9.56 -15.13 -11.13
N ILE A 636 -9.90 -13.86 -11.44
CA ILE A 636 -10.92 -13.14 -10.67
C ILE A 636 -12.34 -13.71 -10.88
N ALA A 637 -12.57 -14.43 -11.97
CA ALA A 637 -13.79 -15.18 -12.23
C ALA A 637 -13.68 -16.67 -11.82
N TYR A 638 -12.46 -17.15 -11.51
CA TYR A 638 -12.16 -18.53 -11.16
C TYR A 638 -12.55 -18.81 -9.71
N ARG A 639 -13.59 -19.61 -9.53
CA ARG A 639 -14.06 -20.12 -8.23
C ARG A 639 -14.10 -19.08 -7.09
N PRO A 640 -14.71 -17.90 -7.30
CA PRO A 640 -14.81 -16.90 -6.24
C PRO A 640 -15.57 -17.48 -5.04
N ALA A 641 -15.17 -17.08 -3.83
CA ALA A 641 -15.81 -17.56 -2.62
C ALA A 641 -17.32 -17.27 -2.63
N LEU A 642 -18.12 -18.28 -2.31
CA LEU A 642 -19.54 -18.08 -2.02
C LEU A 642 -19.68 -17.38 -0.68
N ARG A 643 -20.43 -16.28 -0.65
CA ARG A 643 -20.64 -15.49 0.56
C ARG A 643 -21.99 -15.81 1.15
N PHE A 644 -22.01 -16.35 2.36
CA PHE A 644 -23.21 -16.77 3.07
C PHE A 644 -23.70 -15.67 4.02
N TRP A 645 -25.03 -15.57 4.16
CA TRP A 645 -25.68 -14.82 5.24
C TRP A 645 -26.99 -15.50 5.62
N TYR A 646 -27.54 -15.11 6.77
CA TYR A 646 -28.87 -15.51 7.17
C TYR A 646 -29.87 -14.40 6.83
N ASP A 647 -30.91 -14.73 6.08
CA ASP A 647 -32.03 -13.83 5.77
C ASP A 647 -32.99 -13.83 6.96
N PRO A 648 -33.10 -12.72 7.73
CA PRO A 648 -33.93 -12.68 8.93
C PRO A 648 -35.44 -12.68 8.61
N GLN A 649 -35.84 -12.25 7.41
CA GLN A 649 -37.24 -12.20 7.00
C GLN A 649 -37.75 -13.58 6.61
N ALA A 650 -36.99 -14.28 5.77
CA ALA A 650 -37.33 -15.62 5.30
C ALA A 650 -36.88 -16.74 6.27
N LYS A 651 -36.00 -16.41 7.22
CA LYS A 651 -35.41 -17.35 8.20
C LYS A 651 -34.67 -18.51 7.56
N VAL A 652 -33.88 -18.21 6.52
CA VAL A 652 -33.11 -19.19 5.74
C VAL A 652 -31.67 -18.74 5.55
N LEU A 653 -30.76 -19.70 5.37
CA LEU A 653 -29.40 -19.40 4.92
C LEU A 653 -29.39 -19.16 3.41
N ARG A 654 -28.82 -18.03 3.01
CA ARG A 654 -28.61 -17.65 1.61
C ARG A 654 -27.12 -17.57 1.30
N ALA A 655 -26.81 -17.63 0.01
CA ALA A 655 -25.48 -17.35 -0.50
C ALA A 655 -25.54 -16.49 -1.76
N VAL A 656 -24.47 -15.72 -2.00
CA VAL A 656 -24.33 -14.87 -3.17
C VAL A 656 -23.00 -15.17 -3.87
N ARG A 657 -23.06 -15.22 -5.20
CA ARG A 657 -21.90 -15.15 -6.08
C ARG A 657 -21.99 -13.87 -6.90
N ILE A 658 -20.95 -13.07 -6.86
CA ILE A 658 -20.84 -11.82 -7.63
C ILE A 658 -19.79 -12.09 -8.70
N ARG A 659 -20.08 -11.72 -9.94
CA ARG A 659 -19.26 -12.04 -11.10
C ARG A 659 -18.73 -10.77 -11.75
N PRO A 660 -17.41 -10.68 -12.03
CA PRO A 660 -16.85 -9.50 -12.68
C PRO A 660 -17.36 -9.39 -14.11
N ARG A 661 -17.76 -8.19 -14.55
CA ARG A 661 -18.17 -7.98 -15.95
C ARG A 661 -16.97 -7.63 -16.84
N PRO A 662 -16.95 -8.02 -18.13
CA PRO A 662 -15.98 -7.49 -19.07
C PRO A 662 -16.33 -6.04 -19.45
N GLY A 663 -15.32 -5.22 -19.75
CA GLY A 663 -15.55 -3.83 -20.14
C GLY A 663 -14.31 -2.96 -20.07
N VAL A 664 -14.52 -1.65 -20.19
CA VAL A 664 -13.46 -0.64 -20.03
C VAL A 664 -13.34 -0.26 -18.57
N VAL A 665 -12.27 -0.70 -17.90
CA VAL A 665 -11.90 -0.18 -16.59
C VAL A 665 -11.21 1.17 -16.80
N ALA A 666 -11.69 2.19 -16.10
CA ALA A 666 -11.07 3.51 -16.08
C ALA A 666 -10.43 3.72 -14.71
N TRP A 667 -9.16 4.08 -14.69
CA TRP A 667 -8.41 4.44 -13.49
C TRP A 667 -8.25 5.95 -13.45
N TYR A 668 -8.38 6.56 -12.27
CA TYR A 668 -8.04 7.96 -12.03
C TYR A 668 -6.79 8.01 -11.16
N ALA A 669 -5.72 8.59 -11.71
CA ALA A 669 -4.48 8.83 -11.01
C ALA A 669 -4.43 10.30 -10.56
N ASP A 670 -4.24 10.51 -9.26
CA ASP A 670 -4.33 11.82 -8.63
C ASP A 670 -3.02 12.19 -7.93
N GLY A 671 -2.25 13.08 -8.56
CA GLY A 671 -0.97 13.52 -8.03
C GLY A 671 -1.05 14.42 -6.81
N ALA A 672 -2.25 14.76 -6.32
CA ALA A 672 -2.40 15.34 -5.00
C ALA A 672 -2.07 14.34 -3.88
N HIS A 673 -1.84 13.07 -4.20
CA HIS A 673 -1.49 12.00 -3.27
C HIS A 673 -0.19 11.32 -3.72
N ALA A 674 0.72 11.05 -2.78
CA ALA A 674 1.94 10.29 -3.00
C ALA A 674 1.65 8.79 -3.16
N TRP A 675 2.62 8.00 -3.62
CA TRP A 675 2.47 6.54 -3.59
C TRP A 675 2.33 6.11 -2.13
N SER A 676 1.42 5.16 -1.87
CA SER A 676 0.90 4.76 -0.54
C SER A 676 -0.17 5.66 0.10
N GLU A 677 -0.41 6.88 -0.39
CA GLU A 677 -1.58 7.71 0.00
C GLU A 677 -2.83 7.23 -0.77
N ASN A 678 -3.35 6.04 -0.46
CA ASN A 678 -4.53 5.44 -1.12
C ASN A 678 -5.61 4.91 -0.17
N ASP A 679 -5.53 5.30 1.11
CA ASP A 679 -6.46 4.85 2.14
C ASP A 679 -7.56 5.90 2.41
N PRO A 680 -8.84 5.59 2.14
CA PRO A 680 -9.95 6.48 2.46
C PRO A 680 -10.10 6.85 3.94
N ALA A 681 -9.58 6.04 4.86
CA ALA A 681 -9.56 6.38 6.28
C ALA A 681 -8.58 7.53 6.58
N GLU A 682 -7.59 7.75 5.72
CA GLU A 682 -6.59 8.83 5.84
C GLU A 682 -6.97 10.05 5.00
N HIS A 683 -7.43 9.82 3.76
CA HIS A 683 -7.63 10.89 2.78
C HIS A 683 -9.10 11.19 2.45
N ARG A 684 -10.02 10.57 3.19
CA ARG A 684 -11.47 10.56 2.92
C ARG A 684 -11.84 9.70 1.72
N GLN A 685 -13.12 9.35 1.68
CA GLN A 685 -13.70 8.57 0.60
C GLN A 685 -13.48 9.21 -0.78
N GLY A 686 -13.15 8.37 -1.77
CA GLY A 686 -13.03 8.77 -3.17
C GLY A 686 -11.73 9.51 -3.50
N HIS A 687 -10.83 9.67 -2.53
CA HIS A 687 -9.53 10.31 -2.68
C HIS A 687 -8.39 9.31 -2.44
N GLY A 688 -7.36 9.39 -3.26
CA GLY A 688 -6.19 8.51 -3.21
C GLY A 688 -5.38 8.62 -4.51
N PHE A 689 -4.14 8.14 -4.51
CA PHE A 689 -3.24 8.32 -5.65
C PHE A 689 -3.69 7.58 -6.91
N LEU A 690 -4.37 6.43 -6.78
CA LEU A 690 -4.85 5.64 -7.90
C LEU A 690 -6.11 4.86 -7.52
N LEU A 691 -7.24 5.20 -8.14
CA LEU A 691 -8.53 4.57 -7.86
C LEU A 691 -9.21 4.11 -9.15
N ALA A 692 -9.91 2.99 -9.11
CA ALA A 692 -10.79 2.57 -10.21
C ALA A 692 -12.07 3.40 -10.16
N LEU A 693 -12.44 3.99 -11.29
CA LEU A 693 -13.71 4.67 -11.49
C LEU A 693 -14.81 3.62 -11.62
N ASP A 694 -15.69 3.58 -10.62
CA ASP A 694 -16.79 2.63 -10.57
C ASP A 694 -17.96 3.17 -11.41
N ALA A 695 -18.30 2.45 -12.49
CA ALA A 695 -19.42 2.81 -13.35
C ALA A 695 -20.79 2.61 -12.67
N TRP A 696 -20.88 1.81 -11.59
CA TRP A 696 -22.11 1.57 -10.84
C TRP A 696 -21.87 1.54 -9.32
N PRO A 697 -21.55 2.68 -8.68
CA PRO A 697 -21.10 2.72 -7.28
C PRO A 697 -22.20 2.47 -6.23
N ASN A 698 -23.35 1.91 -6.60
CA ASN A 698 -24.43 1.58 -5.67
C ASN A 698 -24.09 0.36 -4.81
N GLU A 699 -24.59 0.35 -3.58
CA GLU A 699 -24.49 -0.81 -2.70
C GLU A 699 -25.28 -2.00 -3.25
N LEU A 700 -24.76 -3.20 -3.00
CA LEU A 700 -25.40 -4.45 -3.37
C LEU A 700 -26.68 -4.65 -2.55
N ALA A 701 -27.83 -4.60 -3.23
CA ALA A 701 -29.10 -4.99 -2.62
C ALA A 701 -29.12 -6.50 -2.32
N LEU A 702 -29.29 -6.88 -1.06
CA LEU A 702 -29.27 -8.28 -0.61
C LEU A 702 -30.66 -8.66 -0.11
N PRO A 703 -31.29 -9.71 -0.68
CA PRO A 703 -32.61 -10.16 -0.25
C PRO A 703 -32.68 -10.39 1.26
N GLY A 704 -33.71 -9.82 1.88
CA GLY A 704 -33.97 -9.93 3.32
C GLY A 704 -33.32 -8.82 4.15
N LEU A 705 -32.38 -8.07 3.56
CA LEU A 705 -31.76 -6.89 4.17
C LEU A 705 -32.30 -5.57 3.57
N ASP A 706 -33.17 -5.66 2.56
CA ASP A 706 -33.68 -4.51 1.80
C ASP A 706 -34.38 -3.46 2.69
N GLY A 707 -35.01 -3.91 3.79
CA GLY A 707 -35.67 -3.02 4.76
C GLY A 707 -34.72 -2.09 5.52
N TRP A 708 -33.41 -2.35 5.48
CA TRP A 708 -32.37 -1.49 6.06
C TRP A 708 -31.56 -0.75 5.00
N MET A 709 -31.85 -0.96 3.72
CA MET A 709 -31.23 -0.18 2.64
C MET A 709 -31.81 1.22 2.61
N THR A 710 -30.96 2.21 2.40
CA THR A 710 -31.30 3.64 2.35
C THR A 710 -30.66 4.29 1.12
N GLY A 711 -31.11 5.48 0.76
CA GLY A 711 -30.67 6.18 -0.46
C GLY A 711 -31.52 5.82 -1.67
N ASP A 712 -31.08 6.31 -2.82
CA ASP A 712 -31.73 6.18 -4.11
C ASP A 712 -30.71 5.69 -5.15
N ALA A 713 -30.97 4.50 -5.71
CA ALA A 713 -30.10 3.92 -6.72
C ALA A 713 -29.96 4.79 -7.98
N ALA A 714 -30.96 5.62 -8.29
CA ALA A 714 -30.89 6.56 -9.42
C ALA A 714 -29.89 7.70 -9.19
N HIS A 715 -29.59 8.00 -7.92
CA HIS A 715 -28.62 9.03 -7.49
C HIS A 715 -27.30 8.44 -7.00
N PHE A 716 -27.11 7.11 -7.13
CA PHE A 716 -25.87 6.42 -6.77
C PHE A 716 -25.44 6.59 -5.31
N ASP A 717 -26.39 6.77 -4.39
CA ASP A 717 -26.12 7.02 -2.97
C ASP A 717 -26.68 5.92 -2.06
N THR A 718 -26.79 4.67 -2.54
CA THR A 718 -27.39 3.59 -1.73
C THR A 718 -26.44 3.04 -0.66
N GLY A 719 -26.98 2.63 0.49
CA GLY A 719 -26.20 2.00 1.57
C GLY A 719 -27.06 1.45 2.69
N TYR A 720 -26.51 0.59 3.54
CA TYR A 720 -27.25 -0.02 4.65
C TYR A 720 -27.19 0.81 5.93
N LYS A 721 -28.35 1.05 6.53
CA LYS A 721 -28.50 1.60 7.88
C LYS A 721 -28.62 0.47 8.90
N VAL A 722 -27.48 -0.03 9.35
CA VAL A 722 -27.41 -1.18 10.27
C VAL A 722 -27.36 -0.80 11.75
N ASP A 723 -27.29 0.49 12.08
CA ASP A 723 -27.09 1.01 13.44
C ASP A 723 -28.35 1.02 14.31
N THR A 724 -29.53 0.70 13.77
CA THR A 724 -30.76 0.65 14.57
C THR A 724 -30.79 -0.58 15.48
N PRO A 725 -31.47 -0.53 16.64
CA PRO A 725 -31.60 -1.68 17.54
C PRO A 725 -32.17 -2.92 16.85
N GLU A 726 -33.14 -2.75 15.95
CA GLU A 726 -33.77 -3.84 15.20
C GLU A 726 -32.80 -4.46 14.19
N ALA A 727 -32.02 -3.64 13.49
CA ALA A 727 -31.02 -4.11 12.54
C ALA A 727 -29.87 -4.83 13.27
N GLN A 728 -29.36 -4.25 14.36
CA GLN A 728 -28.32 -4.88 15.18
C GLN A 728 -28.75 -6.25 15.72
N ALA A 729 -29.97 -6.35 16.27
CA ALA A 729 -30.48 -7.62 16.79
C ALA A 729 -30.62 -8.70 15.71
N ALA A 730 -31.07 -8.32 14.51
CA ALA A 730 -31.25 -9.26 13.41
C ALA A 730 -29.91 -9.65 12.75
N ILE A 731 -28.95 -8.73 12.64
CA ILE A 731 -27.60 -9.03 12.15
C ILE A 731 -26.84 -9.87 13.17
N GLU A 732 -27.01 -9.65 14.48
CA GLU A 732 -26.45 -10.51 15.53
C GLU A 732 -26.90 -11.96 15.38
N ASP A 733 -28.23 -12.19 15.35
CA ASP A 733 -28.80 -13.54 15.18
C ASP A 733 -28.31 -14.16 13.87
N GLY A 734 -28.31 -13.37 12.79
CA GLY A 734 -27.84 -13.82 11.48
C GLY A 734 -26.36 -14.17 11.49
N PHE A 735 -25.52 -13.36 12.15
CA PHE A 735 -24.09 -13.59 12.29
C PHE A 735 -23.82 -14.89 13.04
N HIS A 736 -24.49 -15.12 14.17
CA HIS A 736 -24.29 -16.35 14.94
C HIS A 736 -24.69 -17.59 14.14
N ARG A 737 -25.86 -17.59 13.50
CA ARG A 737 -26.33 -18.72 12.68
C ARG A 737 -25.39 -19.00 11.52
N MET A 738 -25.01 -17.97 10.78
CA MET A 738 -24.08 -18.07 9.65
C MET A 738 -22.70 -18.56 10.11
N THR A 739 -22.14 -18.00 11.18
CA THR A 739 -20.81 -18.37 11.68
C THR A 739 -20.78 -19.81 12.16
N CYS A 740 -21.81 -20.26 12.90
CA CYS A 740 -21.91 -21.66 13.32
C CYS A 740 -22.07 -22.63 12.14
N PHE A 741 -22.61 -22.17 11.00
CA PHE A 741 -22.80 -22.95 9.78
C PHE A 741 -21.54 -23.01 8.91
N VAL A 742 -20.88 -21.87 8.71
CA VAL A 742 -19.71 -21.73 7.82
C VAL A 742 -18.42 -22.20 8.50
N ARG A 743 -18.23 -21.90 9.79
CA ARG A 743 -16.99 -22.20 10.52
C ARG A 743 -17.11 -23.47 11.37
N ASP A 744 -16.05 -24.26 11.37
CA ASP A 744 -15.87 -25.32 12.38
C ASP A 744 -15.63 -24.71 13.77
N ALA A 745 -15.88 -25.50 14.83
CA ALA A 745 -15.66 -25.09 16.21
C ALA A 745 -14.23 -24.63 16.51
N SER A 746 -13.21 -25.21 15.85
CA SER A 746 -11.80 -24.81 16.01
C SER A 746 -11.46 -23.44 15.40
N TYR A 747 -12.30 -22.93 14.50
CA TYR A 747 -12.07 -21.69 13.74
C TYR A 747 -13.05 -20.56 14.11
N ARG A 748 -13.72 -20.68 15.25
CA ARG A 748 -14.60 -19.61 15.78
C ARG A 748 -13.77 -18.51 16.42
N ALA A 749 -14.19 -17.26 16.21
CA ALA A 749 -13.52 -16.10 16.79
C ALA A 749 -13.54 -16.13 18.33
N LEU A 750 -12.52 -15.55 18.94
CA LEU A 750 -12.24 -15.64 20.38
C LEU A 750 -13.37 -15.06 21.25
N ASP A 751 -14.01 -13.99 20.79
CA ASP A 751 -15.02 -13.25 21.54
C ASP A 751 -16.44 -13.82 21.45
N LEU A 752 -16.63 -14.94 20.75
CA LEU A 752 -17.97 -15.47 20.49
C LEU A 752 -18.41 -16.49 21.56
N PRO A 753 -19.64 -16.36 22.11
CA PRO A 753 -20.22 -17.34 23.03
C PRO A 753 -20.27 -18.74 22.41
N LYS A 754 -19.61 -19.71 23.05
CA LYS A 754 -19.48 -21.09 22.54
C LYS A 754 -20.79 -21.89 22.62
N ASP A 755 -21.70 -21.50 23.50
CA ASP A 755 -22.98 -22.13 23.81
C ASP A 755 -24.09 -21.84 22.80
N ARG A 756 -23.95 -20.79 21.98
CA ARG A 756 -24.96 -20.40 20.98
C ARG A 756 -25.00 -21.30 19.73
N CYS A 757 -24.02 -22.18 19.52
CA CYS A 757 -24.00 -23.12 18.37
C CYS A 757 -24.61 -24.50 18.72
N ALA A 758 -25.77 -24.55 19.36
CA ALA A 758 -26.33 -25.76 19.95
C ALA A 758 -26.85 -26.84 18.95
N ARG A 759 -26.93 -26.55 17.64
CA ARG A 759 -27.18 -27.56 16.59
C ARG A 759 -26.57 -27.14 15.26
N PRO A 760 -25.92 -28.05 14.51
CA PRO A 760 -25.84 -27.92 13.07
C PRO A 760 -26.80 -28.93 12.41
N ASP A 761 -27.70 -28.42 11.58
CA ASP A 761 -27.91 -29.08 10.27
C ASP A 761 -26.53 -29.18 9.61
N ALA A 762 -26.27 -30.24 8.83
CA ALA A 762 -24.94 -30.53 8.28
C ALA A 762 -24.25 -29.23 7.76
N GLY A 763 -23.12 -28.84 8.37
CA GLY A 763 -22.48 -27.54 8.14
C GLY A 763 -22.05 -27.31 6.69
N VAL A 764 -21.43 -26.17 6.37
CA VAL A 764 -21.13 -25.79 4.98
C VAL A 764 -20.41 -26.88 4.17
N ALA A 765 -19.61 -27.73 4.82
CA ALA A 765 -18.92 -28.87 4.22
C ALA A 765 -19.84 -29.95 3.62
N ALA A 766 -21.12 -30.00 4.00
CA ALA A 766 -22.11 -30.90 3.43
C ALA A 766 -22.68 -30.39 2.09
N LEU A 767 -22.52 -29.10 1.81
CA LEU A 767 -22.98 -28.49 0.57
C LEU A 767 -21.99 -28.71 -0.56
N ARG A 768 -22.51 -28.71 -1.78
CA ARG A 768 -21.72 -28.69 -3.01
C ARG A 768 -22.12 -27.51 -3.89
N PHE A 769 -21.13 -26.96 -4.59
CA PHE A 769 -21.32 -25.95 -5.62
C PHE A 769 -20.47 -26.30 -6.83
N GLU A 770 -21.09 -26.30 -8.02
CA GLU A 770 -20.44 -26.76 -9.27
C GLU A 770 -19.77 -28.14 -9.12
N GLY A 771 -20.40 -29.04 -8.34
CA GLY A 771 -19.92 -30.39 -8.06
C GLY A 771 -18.88 -30.50 -6.94
N LEU A 772 -18.27 -29.41 -6.49
CA LEU A 772 -17.22 -29.41 -5.47
C LEU A 772 -17.79 -29.22 -4.05
N PRO A 773 -17.26 -29.91 -3.03
CA PRO A 773 -17.57 -29.62 -1.64
C PRO A 773 -17.14 -28.21 -1.25
N LEU A 774 -17.94 -27.54 -0.41
CA LEU A 774 -17.59 -26.21 0.10
C LEU A 774 -16.72 -26.28 1.36
N MET A 775 -15.80 -25.34 1.53
CA MET A 775 -14.99 -25.22 2.75
C MET A 775 -14.71 -23.77 3.10
N TYR A 776 -14.69 -23.46 4.39
CA TYR A 776 -14.36 -22.11 4.87
C TYR A 776 -12.98 -21.64 4.38
N SER A 777 -12.92 -20.45 3.77
CA SER A 777 -11.71 -19.94 3.11
C SER A 777 -10.48 -19.89 4.01
N TYR A 778 -10.60 -19.41 5.26
CA TYR A 778 -9.43 -19.33 6.16
C TYR A 778 -8.95 -20.71 6.63
N ARG A 779 -9.83 -21.71 6.63
CA ARG A 779 -9.42 -23.10 6.87
C ARG A 779 -8.60 -23.63 5.70
N LEU A 780 -9.05 -23.40 4.46
CA LEU A 780 -8.28 -23.78 3.26
C LEU A 780 -6.86 -23.18 3.30
N LEU A 781 -6.74 -21.91 3.69
CA LEU A 781 -5.46 -21.20 3.76
C LEU A 781 -4.55 -21.66 4.90
N ASN A 782 -5.09 -22.24 5.98
CA ASN A 782 -4.31 -22.62 7.16
C ASN A 782 -4.05 -24.12 7.28
N ASP A 783 -4.86 -24.97 6.65
CA ASP A 783 -4.82 -26.42 6.85
C ASP A 783 -4.39 -27.20 5.61
N ILE A 784 -4.61 -26.64 4.41
CA ILE A 784 -4.42 -27.36 3.15
C ILE A 784 -3.37 -26.63 2.33
N LEU A 785 -2.27 -27.30 2.03
CA LEU A 785 -1.21 -26.75 1.20
C LEU A 785 -1.70 -26.37 -0.21
N PRO A 786 -1.11 -25.35 -0.85
CA PRO A 786 -1.39 -25.00 -2.25
C PRO A 786 -1.30 -26.20 -3.20
N GLY A 787 -2.25 -26.29 -4.14
CA GLY A 787 -2.28 -27.30 -5.20
C GLY A 787 -3.62 -28.04 -5.35
N PRO A 788 -3.62 -29.18 -6.08
CA PRO A 788 -4.85 -29.90 -6.43
C PRO A 788 -5.74 -30.31 -5.26
N GLU A 789 -5.14 -30.52 -4.07
CA GLU A 789 -5.89 -30.85 -2.85
C GLU A 789 -6.73 -29.66 -2.35
N ARG A 790 -6.17 -28.45 -2.37
CA ARG A 790 -6.90 -27.21 -2.04
C ARG A 790 -7.95 -26.93 -3.12
N GLU A 791 -7.60 -27.14 -4.39
CA GLU A 791 -8.51 -27.02 -5.52
C GLU A 791 -9.57 -28.13 -5.58
N ALA A 792 -9.59 -29.11 -4.67
CA ALA A 792 -10.70 -30.05 -4.57
C ALA A 792 -11.94 -29.42 -3.90
N PHE A 793 -11.82 -28.19 -3.40
CA PHE A 793 -12.88 -27.49 -2.67
C PHE A 793 -13.28 -26.20 -3.39
N TRP A 794 -14.53 -25.79 -3.15
CA TRP A 794 -14.98 -24.44 -3.47
C TRP A 794 -14.93 -23.58 -2.19
N PRO A 795 -14.34 -22.37 -2.23
CA PRO A 795 -14.22 -21.54 -1.03
C PRO A 795 -15.57 -20.97 -0.58
N ALA A 796 -15.82 -21.00 0.73
CA ALA A 796 -16.99 -20.42 1.38
C ALA A 796 -16.55 -19.34 2.38
N SER A 797 -17.28 -18.23 2.39
CA SER A 797 -17.01 -17.09 3.24
C SER A 797 -18.32 -16.52 3.81
N GLU A 798 -18.16 -15.66 4.80
CA GLU A 798 -19.25 -15.00 5.51
C GLU A 798 -19.46 -13.60 4.95
N LEU A 799 -20.71 -13.14 4.92
CA LEU A 799 -21.10 -11.79 4.52
C LEU A 799 -21.41 -10.88 5.71
N LEU A 800 -21.64 -11.45 6.89
CA LEU A 800 -21.82 -10.71 8.14
C LEU A 800 -20.52 -10.73 8.95
N ASP A 801 -20.30 -9.70 9.74
CA ASP A 801 -19.12 -9.53 10.59
C ASP A 801 -19.46 -8.78 11.88
N TYR A 802 -18.47 -8.66 12.76
CA TYR A 802 -18.56 -7.82 13.95
C TYR A 802 -17.30 -7.00 14.16
N ARG A 803 -17.44 -5.95 14.97
CA ARG A 803 -16.37 -5.15 15.56
C ARG A 803 -16.49 -5.13 17.07
N LYS A 804 -15.35 -5.04 17.75
CA LYS A 804 -15.28 -4.94 19.21
C LYS A 804 -14.76 -3.56 19.63
N ARG A 805 -15.46 -2.93 20.57
CA ARG A 805 -15.12 -1.63 21.17
C ARG A 805 -15.14 -1.75 22.69
N GLY A 806 -13.97 -2.03 23.28
CA GLY A 806 -13.92 -2.45 24.68
C GLY A 806 -14.77 -3.71 24.88
N ASP A 807 -15.80 -3.64 25.72
CA ASP A 807 -16.74 -4.75 25.95
C ASP A 807 -17.96 -4.73 25.00
N ALA A 808 -18.15 -3.67 24.21
CA ALA A 808 -19.28 -3.55 23.28
C ALA A 808 -18.98 -4.21 21.94
N ILE A 809 -19.95 -4.92 21.38
CA ILE A 809 -19.87 -5.51 20.03
C ILE A 809 -20.89 -4.81 19.13
N THR A 810 -20.46 -4.42 17.93
CA THR A 810 -21.35 -3.95 16.87
C THR A 810 -21.31 -4.90 15.68
N TRP A 811 -22.49 -5.24 15.17
CA TRP A 811 -22.68 -6.19 14.09
C TRP A 811 -22.84 -5.46 12.76
N ARG A 812 -22.27 -6.00 11.68
CA ARG A 812 -22.22 -5.31 10.39
C ARG A 812 -22.12 -6.26 9.22
N LEU A 813 -22.20 -5.71 8.01
CA LEU A 813 -21.79 -6.41 6.81
C LEU A 813 -20.27 -6.51 6.76
N ARG A 814 -19.75 -7.61 6.22
CA ARG A 814 -18.32 -7.92 6.22
C ARG A 814 -17.60 -7.18 5.11
N ASP A 815 -17.10 -6.01 5.47
CA ASP A 815 -16.27 -5.14 4.66
C ASP A 815 -15.28 -5.89 3.78
N ARG A 816 -14.31 -6.63 4.35
CA ARG A 816 -13.24 -7.29 3.57
C ARG A 816 -13.77 -8.24 2.49
N SER A 817 -14.93 -8.87 2.73
CA SER A 817 -15.52 -9.80 1.76
C SER A 817 -16.26 -9.08 0.62
N LEU A 818 -16.91 -7.95 0.93
CA LEU A 818 -17.68 -7.15 -0.01
C LEU A 818 -16.78 -6.26 -0.86
N ARG A 819 -15.79 -5.62 -0.24
CA ARG A 819 -14.87 -4.68 -0.87
C ARG A 819 -14.14 -5.26 -2.09
N HIS A 820 -13.71 -6.53 -1.98
CA HIS A 820 -12.99 -7.18 -3.07
C HIS A 820 -13.85 -7.39 -4.33
N VAL A 821 -15.19 -7.41 -4.20
CA VAL A 821 -16.10 -7.72 -5.30
C VAL A 821 -17.10 -6.61 -5.59
N HIS A 822 -17.09 -5.54 -4.80
CA HIS A 822 -17.97 -4.40 -5.04
C HIS A 822 -17.65 -3.71 -6.36
N THR A 823 -16.39 -3.72 -6.80
CA THR A 823 -15.99 -3.12 -8.08
C THR A 823 -16.01 -4.10 -9.25
N PHE A 824 -16.63 -5.28 -9.10
CA PHE A 824 -16.82 -6.22 -10.21
C PHE A 824 -17.70 -5.67 -11.33
N ASP A 825 -18.49 -4.63 -11.05
CA ASP A 825 -19.22 -3.82 -12.03
C ASP A 825 -18.62 -2.43 -12.29
N ALA A 826 -17.42 -2.14 -11.81
CA ALA A 826 -16.71 -0.93 -12.20
C ALA A 826 -16.52 -0.73 -13.72
N PRO A 827 -16.26 -1.78 -14.55
CA PRO A 827 -15.98 -1.57 -15.97
C PRO A 827 -17.14 -0.93 -16.74
N PHE A 828 -16.90 0.10 -17.54
CA PHE A 828 -17.89 0.65 -18.46
C PHE A 828 -18.19 -0.34 -19.59
N ALA A 829 -19.47 -0.53 -19.91
CA ALA A 829 -19.92 -1.57 -20.83
C ALA A 829 -21.10 -1.09 -21.70
N LEU A 830 -21.18 -1.65 -22.92
CA LEU A 830 -22.25 -1.36 -23.89
C LEU A 830 -23.53 -2.17 -23.64
N ASP A 831 -23.40 -3.30 -22.99
CA ASP A 831 -24.45 -4.30 -22.79
C ASP A 831 -24.57 -4.63 -21.30
N ASP A 832 -25.80 -4.93 -20.86
CA ASP A 832 -26.02 -5.47 -19.53
C ASP A 832 -25.25 -6.79 -19.40
N PHE A 833 -24.59 -7.00 -18.26
CA PHE A 833 -23.98 -8.27 -17.95
C PHE A 833 -25.00 -9.12 -17.18
N PRO A 834 -25.68 -10.09 -17.83
CA PRO A 834 -26.66 -10.91 -17.16
C PRO A 834 -25.98 -11.72 -16.06
N ASP A 835 -26.71 -11.98 -14.97
CA ASP A 835 -26.22 -12.77 -13.84
C ASP A 835 -24.95 -12.21 -13.17
N GLY A 836 -24.81 -10.87 -13.13
CA GLY A 836 -23.75 -10.21 -12.37
C GLY A 836 -23.78 -10.57 -10.87
N VAL A 837 -24.98 -10.64 -10.30
CA VAL A 837 -25.22 -11.12 -8.94
C VAL A 837 -26.12 -12.34 -8.98
N GLU A 838 -25.62 -13.49 -8.56
CA GLU A 838 -26.35 -14.76 -8.48
C GLU A 838 -26.73 -15.05 -7.03
N LEU A 839 -28.00 -15.38 -6.80
CA LEU A 839 -28.57 -15.59 -5.46
C LEU A 839 -28.95 -17.05 -5.27
N TYR A 840 -28.58 -17.59 -4.11
CA TYR A 840 -28.79 -18.97 -3.72
C TYR A 840 -29.42 -19.07 -2.33
N GLU A 841 -30.09 -20.19 -2.09
CA GLU A 841 -30.69 -20.54 -0.81
C GLU A 841 -30.31 -21.98 -0.45
N VAL A 842 -30.05 -22.24 0.83
CA VAL A 842 -29.81 -23.58 1.34
C VAL A 842 -31.16 -24.26 1.60
N ARG A 843 -31.49 -25.30 0.82
CA ARG A 843 -32.72 -26.09 0.94
C ARG A 843 -32.37 -27.57 1.01
N ASP A 844 -32.84 -28.27 2.05
CA ASP A 844 -32.63 -29.72 2.23
C ASP A 844 -31.16 -30.15 2.06
N GLY A 845 -30.22 -29.38 2.60
CA GLY A 845 -28.78 -29.65 2.50
C GLY A 845 -28.18 -29.42 1.10
N LYS A 846 -28.84 -28.63 0.24
CA LYS A 846 -28.35 -28.28 -1.10
C LYS A 846 -28.42 -26.78 -1.33
N LEU A 847 -27.52 -26.27 -2.17
CA LEU A 847 -27.64 -24.91 -2.71
C LEU A 847 -28.56 -24.91 -3.91
N VAL A 848 -29.64 -24.12 -3.83
CA VAL A 848 -30.60 -23.92 -4.91
C VAL A 848 -30.50 -22.48 -5.37
N ARG A 849 -30.26 -22.26 -6.67
CA ARG A 849 -30.28 -20.92 -7.26
C ARG A 849 -31.72 -20.39 -7.21
N THR A 850 -31.93 -19.25 -6.57
CA THR A 850 -33.26 -18.64 -6.39
C THR A 850 -33.48 -17.43 -7.28
N GLY A 851 -32.41 -16.81 -7.80
CA GLY A 851 -32.52 -15.68 -8.71
C GLY A 851 -31.16 -15.13 -9.14
N SER A 852 -31.22 -14.05 -9.91
CA SER A 852 -30.06 -13.28 -10.31
C SER A 852 -30.43 -11.84 -10.62
N ARG A 853 -29.42 -10.96 -10.68
CA ARG A 853 -29.53 -9.56 -11.08
C ARG A 853 -28.39 -9.21 -12.04
N PRO A 854 -28.63 -8.42 -13.09
CA PRO A 854 -27.59 -8.01 -14.01
C PRO A 854 -26.71 -6.90 -13.40
N HIS A 855 -25.48 -6.77 -13.90
CA HIS A 855 -24.78 -5.49 -13.82
C HIS A 855 -25.19 -4.64 -15.03
N PRO A 856 -25.85 -3.48 -14.82
CA PRO A 856 -26.46 -2.71 -15.91
C PRO A 856 -25.41 -2.03 -16.80
N ALA A 857 -25.68 -1.90 -18.09
CA ALA A 857 -24.80 -1.23 -19.05
C ALA A 857 -24.59 0.25 -18.67
N VAL A 858 -23.33 0.68 -18.65
CA VAL A 858 -22.95 2.07 -18.47
C VAL A 858 -21.94 2.42 -19.55
N PRO A 859 -22.38 2.96 -20.71
CA PRO A 859 -21.51 3.17 -21.86
C PRO A 859 -20.84 4.55 -21.87
N ARG A 860 -21.12 5.41 -20.90
CA ARG A 860 -20.71 6.82 -20.89
C ARG A 860 -20.24 7.27 -19.53
N PHE A 861 -19.20 8.09 -19.55
CA PHE A 861 -18.70 8.86 -18.42
C PHE A 861 -18.70 10.35 -18.77
N HIS A 862 -19.01 11.19 -17.78
CA HIS A 862 -18.84 12.64 -17.85
C HIS A 862 -18.59 13.17 -16.44
N ASP A 863 -17.59 14.03 -16.29
CA ASP A 863 -17.12 14.50 -14.99
C ASP A 863 -17.95 15.65 -14.37
N GLY A 864 -18.78 16.33 -15.17
CA GLY A 864 -19.70 17.39 -14.72
C GLY A 864 -20.85 16.98 -13.77
N ASP A 865 -20.91 15.72 -13.32
CA ASP A 865 -21.76 15.28 -12.20
C ASP A 865 -20.96 14.39 -11.24
N PRO A 866 -20.10 14.97 -10.37
CA PRO A 866 -19.20 14.20 -9.51
C PRO A 866 -19.93 13.26 -8.55
N ALA A 867 -21.16 13.60 -8.13
CA ALA A 867 -21.96 12.79 -7.21
C ALA A 867 -22.36 11.42 -7.82
N ARG A 868 -22.35 11.30 -9.14
CA ARG A 868 -22.63 10.04 -9.85
C ARG A 868 -21.55 8.98 -9.70
N TRP A 869 -20.31 9.38 -9.43
CA TRP A 869 -19.13 8.51 -9.53
C TRP A 869 -18.52 8.14 -8.19
N ALA A 870 -19.07 8.66 -7.10
CA ALA A 870 -18.70 8.34 -5.74
C ALA A 870 -19.95 8.24 -4.86
N ASN A 871 -20.20 7.06 -4.29
CA ASN A 871 -21.35 6.85 -3.41
C ASN A 871 -21.03 7.26 -1.97
N PRO A 872 -21.54 8.38 -1.44
CA PRO A 872 -21.14 8.94 -0.14
C PRO A 872 -21.45 8.04 1.07
N LYS A 873 -22.17 6.91 0.89
CA LYS A 873 -22.46 5.92 1.93
C LYS A 873 -21.50 4.72 1.91
N LEU A 874 -20.61 4.63 0.92
CA LEU A 874 -19.66 3.54 0.72
C LEU A 874 -18.22 4.04 0.60
N TYR A 875 -17.38 3.79 1.61
CA TYR A 875 -15.98 4.25 1.62
C TYR A 875 -15.12 3.80 0.41
N PHE A 876 -15.56 2.78 -0.32
CA PHE A 876 -14.88 2.19 -1.47
C PHE A 876 -15.68 2.35 -2.80
N GLY A 877 -16.85 2.98 -2.76
CA GLY A 877 -17.79 3.06 -3.89
C GLY A 877 -17.45 4.14 -4.92
N GLY A 878 -16.22 4.11 -5.46
CA GLY A 878 -15.81 4.97 -6.59
C GLY A 878 -14.83 6.10 -6.25
N VAL A 879 -14.90 7.19 -7.01
CA VAL A 879 -13.84 8.22 -7.09
C VAL A 879 -14.44 9.62 -7.06
N ALA A 880 -13.83 10.51 -6.28
CA ALA A 880 -14.13 11.94 -6.31
C ALA A 880 -13.52 12.57 -7.58
N VAL A 881 -14.27 12.52 -8.68
CA VAL A 881 -13.80 13.03 -9.98
C VAL A 881 -13.79 14.57 -10.03
N PRO A 882 -12.79 15.19 -10.70
CA PRO A 882 -12.75 16.63 -10.91
C PRO A 882 -13.71 17.04 -12.03
N ASP A 883 -14.42 18.16 -11.90
CA ASP A 883 -15.22 18.73 -12.98
C ASP A 883 -14.33 19.59 -13.90
N VAL A 884 -13.77 18.97 -14.95
CA VAL A 884 -12.96 19.64 -15.97
C VAL A 884 -13.61 19.65 -17.36
N GLY A 885 -14.87 19.22 -17.46
CA GLY A 885 -15.62 19.14 -18.71
C GLY A 885 -15.11 18.04 -19.63
N PHE A 886 -14.67 16.92 -19.07
CA PHE A 886 -14.22 15.74 -19.79
C PHE A 886 -15.26 14.62 -19.72
N GLY A 887 -15.44 13.92 -20.84
CA GLY A 887 -16.23 12.70 -20.91
C GLY A 887 -15.68 11.69 -21.91
N PHE A 888 -16.18 10.46 -21.80
CA PHE A 888 -16.00 9.45 -22.84
C PHE A 888 -17.27 8.63 -23.09
N GLU A 889 -17.40 8.14 -24.32
CA GLU A 889 -18.49 7.27 -24.76
C GLU A 889 -17.95 6.04 -25.48
N LEU A 890 -18.46 4.87 -25.09
CA LEU A 890 -18.16 3.60 -25.72
C LEU A 890 -19.04 3.40 -26.95
N ALA A 891 -18.48 2.75 -27.98
CA ALA A 891 -19.22 2.26 -29.13
C ALA A 891 -18.69 0.90 -29.58
N ARG A 892 -19.56 0.10 -30.22
CA ARG A 892 -19.11 -1.15 -30.85
C ARG A 892 -18.07 -0.86 -31.93
N PRO A 893 -17.02 -1.68 -32.07
CA PRO A 893 -16.14 -1.60 -33.22
C PRO A 893 -16.94 -1.72 -34.52
N LYS A 894 -16.56 -0.93 -35.53
CA LYS A 894 -17.17 -1.05 -36.87
C LYS A 894 -16.77 -2.39 -37.50
N ALA A 895 -17.53 -2.84 -38.51
CA ALA A 895 -17.26 -4.10 -39.20
C ALA A 895 -15.89 -4.14 -39.90
N ASP A 896 -15.34 -2.97 -40.25
CA ASP A 896 -14.02 -2.78 -40.85
C ASP A 896 -12.91 -2.49 -39.82
N ALA A 897 -13.23 -2.45 -38.52
CA ALA A 897 -12.23 -2.27 -37.47
C ALA A 897 -11.24 -3.45 -37.44
N PRO A 898 -9.96 -3.22 -37.09
CA PRO A 898 -9.01 -4.33 -36.98
C PRO A 898 -9.47 -5.37 -35.95
N LYS A 899 -9.31 -6.65 -36.28
CA LYS A 899 -9.84 -7.79 -35.48
C LYS A 899 -9.55 -7.77 -33.97
N PRO A 900 -8.39 -7.28 -33.47
CA PRO A 900 -8.14 -7.20 -32.03
C PRO A 900 -8.99 -6.16 -31.30
N ALA A 901 -9.60 -5.19 -32.01
CA ALA A 901 -10.45 -4.18 -31.40
C ALA A 901 -11.65 -4.84 -30.69
N ARG A 902 -11.89 -4.43 -29.44
CA ARG A 902 -13.03 -4.88 -28.61
C ARG A 902 -14.06 -3.79 -28.43
N VAL A 903 -13.60 -2.56 -28.28
CA VAL A 903 -14.46 -1.40 -28.08
C VAL A 903 -13.83 -0.18 -28.73
N LYS A 904 -14.66 0.73 -29.23
CA LYS A 904 -14.23 2.07 -29.62
C LYS A 904 -14.57 3.05 -28.50
N VAL A 905 -13.63 3.89 -28.11
CA VAL A 905 -13.84 4.93 -27.09
C VAL A 905 -13.74 6.29 -27.77
N TYR A 906 -14.76 7.11 -27.62
CA TYR A 906 -14.76 8.52 -28.02
C TYR A 906 -14.51 9.38 -26.78
N PHE A 907 -13.48 10.21 -26.84
CA PHE A 907 -13.14 11.18 -25.80
C PHE A 907 -13.67 12.55 -26.23
N THR A 908 -14.32 13.26 -25.32
CA THR A 908 -14.94 14.55 -25.59
C THR A 908 -14.62 15.56 -24.51
N TRP A 909 -14.38 16.80 -24.93
CA TRP A 909 -14.24 17.95 -24.04
C TRP A 909 -15.38 18.94 -24.30
N ASP A 910 -16.01 19.47 -23.25
CA ASP A 910 -17.10 20.44 -23.38
C ASP A 910 -16.62 21.77 -23.96
N ARG A 911 -15.42 22.19 -23.53
CA ARG A 911 -14.83 23.48 -23.83
C ARG A 911 -13.74 23.36 -24.87
#